data_AF-A0A2E0TMM4-F1
#
_entry.id   AF-A0A2E0TMM4-F1
#
_cell.length_a   1.000
_cell.length_b   1.000
_cell.length_c   1.000
_cell.angle_alpha   90.00
_cell.angle_beta   90.00
_cell.angle_gamma   90.00
#
_symmetry.space_group_name_H-M   'P 1'
#
loop_
_entity.id
_entity.type
_entity.pdbx_description
1 polymer ?
#
loop_
_entity_poly.entity_id
_entity_poly.type
_entity_poly.pdbx_seq_one_letter_code
_entity_poly.pdbx_strand_id
1 'polypeptide(L)'
;MSRGSAIIAIMIAFVGGFAIGQVTGGGDDDGSEVTAVDVAGRGAAEGAGAAAAPEDGIERYRVPVTDAQPSKGPEDALVTIVHWSEFQCPFCSRVRPTISRIMNEYRGKVRFVWRNNPLPFHQNAKPAAILAMEAFEQGGADKFWEVHDLLFENQRALARADLERYAEQAGLNMAQVRAALDNEEHMDVIGADQRLAQSLGARGTPAFFINGRQLMGAQPFERFKEVIDDEIRRAEALVERGTPATQVYAALTRNGRTSPPPPAAAKNKNPERPARRQPDPNAVYKVELTGELPQRGPDDALVTIVEFSDFECPFCGRVEPTINSILEEYGRDVRVVWMNNPLPFHRNAKPAAIAALEAFEQGGSEKFWQMHAKLFENQRGLTRENLERFAQEIGLNMAQFRAALDNEEHADAIEQQQGLARGLGATGTPSFFINGRNLRGAQPLERFKAVIDEELAKARRLVENGTPRSRVYAATIADGATSPQFVGGDDAPAAQPNRPDPDQRYEIAVPRNAPSLGGRNARVVIQEFSDFQCPFCGRVNPTIERVLEEYGDQVRIVWRDYPLPFHQQAHPAAQAAREVFRQGGNEKFWAYHEMLFENQRALSRENLESYAERVGGINMAQFRAALDNETHKAAVDADMAAVREAGARIGTPSFFINGRLVQGAQPFEAFKRAIDAALEEAS
;
A
#
# COMPACT_ATOMS: atom_id res chain seq x y z
N MET A 1 22.02 77.90 -9.13
CA MET A 1 21.03 77.32 -8.19
C MET A 1 19.64 77.65 -8.75
N SER A 2 19.20 77.10 -9.89
CA SER A 2 18.71 75.71 -10.13
C SER A 2 17.42 75.44 -9.35
N ARG A 3 16.21 75.71 -9.91
CA ARG A 3 15.41 74.94 -10.93
C ARG A 3 14.94 73.58 -10.41
N GLY A 4 13.68 73.12 -10.48
CA GLY A 4 12.36 73.66 -10.94
C GLY A 4 11.22 72.85 -10.26
N SER A 5 9.92 73.18 -10.23
CA SER A 5 8.93 73.47 -11.30
C SER A 5 8.68 72.27 -12.26
N ALA A 6 7.45 71.85 -12.63
CA ALA A 6 6.08 72.17 -12.18
C ALA A 6 5.05 71.15 -12.76
N ILE A 7 3.74 71.37 -12.50
CA ILE A 7 2.53 70.63 -12.94
C ILE A 7 2.30 70.76 -14.47
N ILE A 8 1.65 69.76 -15.14
CA ILE A 8 0.55 69.86 -16.16
C ILE A 8 0.50 68.67 -17.17
N ALA A 9 -0.71 68.45 -17.73
CA ALA A 9 -1.20 67.38 -18.63
C ALA A 9 -0.65 67.31 -20.08
N ILE A 10 -1.11 66.28 -20.82
CA ILE A 10 -1.57 66.18 -22.25
C ILE A 10 -1.72 64.67 -22.58
N MET A 11 -2.84 64.05 -23.00
CA MET A 11 -4.24 64.40 -23.34
C MET A 11 -4.61 64.79 -24.80
N ILE A 12 -5.66 64.11 -25.32
CA ILE A 12 -6.50 64.34 -26.55
C ILE A 12 -5.99 63.85 -27.93
N ALA A 13 -6.46 62.65 -28.31
CA ALA A 13 -7.19 62.20 -29.53
C ALA A 13 -6.92 62.70 -30.97
N PHE A 14 -7.13 61.79 -31.94
CA PHE A 14 -7.87 61.94 -33.23
C PHE A 14 -8.23 60.51 -33.72
N VAL A 15 -9.48 60.03 -33.74
CA VAL A 15 -10.58 60.22 -34.73
C VAL A 15 -10.30 59.67 -36.14
N GLY A 16 -11.06 58.64 -36.56
CA GLY A 16 -11.46 58.41 -37.96
C GLY A 16 -11.28 56.99 -38.53
N GLY A 17 -12.26 56.55 -39.35
CA GLY A 17 -12.05 55.51 -40.38
C GLY A 17 -12.76 54.15 -40.20
N PHE A 18 -14.00 54.03 -40.70
CA PHE A 18 -14.60 52.72 -41.04
C PHE A 18 -14.41 52.50 -42.56
N ALA A 19 -13.65 51.48 -42.95
CA ALA A 19 -13.43 51.14 -44.36
C ALA A 19 -13.18 49.63 -44.54
N ILE A 20 -13.69 49.06 -45.62
CA ILE A 20 -13.57 47.63 -45.96
C ILE A 20 -12.40 47.46 -46.93
N GLY A 21 -11.51 46.50 -46.68
CA GLY A 21 -10.41 46.11 -47.56
C GLY A 21 -10.02 44.65 -47.36
N GLN A 22 -9.69 43.94 -48.44
CA GLN A 22 -9.37 42.50 -48.46
C GLN A 22 -7.87 42.25 -48.70
N VAL A 23 -7.34 41.17 -48.08
CA VAL A 23 -6.25 40.30 -48.60
C VAL A 23 -4.88 41.00 -48.82
N THR A 24 -3.81 40.73 -48.05
CA THR A 24 -3.09 39.43 -47.93
C THR A 24 -2.25 39.27 -46.64
N GLY A 25 -2.22 38.05 -46.06
CA GLY A 25 -0.96 37.33 -45.75
C GLY A 25 -0.09 37.64 -44.51
N GLY A 26 -0.18 36.76 -43.48
CA GLY A 26 0.97 36.22 -42.73
C GLY A 26 1.35 36.87 -41.36
N GLY A 27 1.71 36.02 -40.39
CA GLY A 27 2.49 36.41 -39.19
C GLY A 27 1.78 36.38 -37.82
N ASP A 28 1.40 35.18 -37.36
CA ASP A 28 1.64 34.57 -36.02
C ASP A 28 1.33 35.28 -34.66
N ASP A 29 1.32 34.45 -33.62
CA ASP A 29 1.29 34.66 -32.15
C ASP A 29 0.02 35.12 -31.38
N ASP A 30 -0.53 34.12 -30.67
CA ASP A 30 -1.00 34.08 -29.27
C ASP A 30 -2.27 34.85 -28.81
N GLY A 31 -2.91 34.29 -27.77
CA GLY A 31 -4.19 34.74 -27.20
C GLY A 31 -5.13 33.58 -26.86
N SER A 32 -4.70 32.64 -26.02
CA SER A 32 -5.48 31.43 -25.71
C SER A 32 -6.70 31.66 -24.80
N GLU A 33 -7.88 31.22 -25.25
CA GLU A 33 -9.06 30.98 -24.41
C GLU A 33 -9.72 29.67 -24.88
N VAL A 34 -9.40 28.55 -24.22
CA VAL A 34 -9.80 27.20 -24.66
C VAL A 34 -10.76 26.58 -23.65
N THR A 35 -12.05 26.55 -23.99
CA THR A 35 -13.08 25.85 -23.22
C THR A 35 -12.91 24.33 -23.26
N ALA A 36 -13.43 23.63 -22.27
CA ALA A 36 -13.24 22.19 -22.06
C ALA A 36 -13.44 21.33 -23.32
N VAL A 37 -12.43 20.51 -23.64
CA VAL A 37 -12.46 19.59 -24.78
C VAL A 37 -13.09 18.27 -24.36
N ASP A 38 -14.32 18.02 -24.80
CA ASP A 38 -14.98 16.73 -24.72
C ASP A 38 -14.21 15.68 -25.56
N VAL A 39 -13.56 14.70 -24.91
CA VAL A 39 -12.91 13.58 -25.61
C VAL A 39 -13.95 12.50 -25.98
N ALA A 40 -15.03 12.94 -26.62
CA ALA A 40 -16.08 12.12 -27.20
C ALA A 40 -15.71 11.73 -28.64
N GLY A 41 -14.65 10.93 -28.79
CA GLY A 41 -14.05 10.59 -30.08
C GLY A 41 -14.99 9.85 -31.06
N ARG A 42 -15.62 10.61 -31.97
CA ARG A 42 -16.22 10.12 -33.22
C ARG A 42 -15.31 10.53 -34.39
N GLY A 43 -14.77 9.61 -35.19
CA GLY A 43 -14.77 8.16 -35.04
C GLY A 43 -14.21 7.47 -36.30
N ALA A 44 -13.91 6.18 -36.18
CA ALA A 44 -13.52 5.33 -37.31
C ALA A 44 -14.44 4.09 -37.36
N ALA A 45 -15.19 3.96 -38.45
CA ALA A 45 -15.96 2.77 -38.84
C ALA A 45 -16.92 2.15 -37.79
N GLU A 46 -17.96 2.89 -37.38
CA GLU A 46 -19.24 2.23 -37.09
C GLU A 46 -19.87 1.78 -38.42
N GLY A 47 -19.55 0.57 -38.87
CA GLY A 47 -20.06 0.04 -40.14
C GLY A 47 -19.77 -1.44 -40.38
N ALA A 48 -20.84 -2.23 -40.51
CA ALA A 48 -20.91 -3.63 -40.97
C ALA A 48 -20.15 -4.72 -40.18
N GLY A 49 -20.91 -5.72 -39.71
CA GLY A 49 -20.51 -7.12 -39.76
C GLY A 49 -20.00 -7.78 -38.47
N ALA A 50 -19.24 -7.08 -37.61
CA ALA A 50 -18.60 -7.72 -36.46
C ALA A 50 -19.59 -8.15 -35.36
N ALA A 51 -19.99 -9.42 -35.40
CA ALA A 51 -20.85 -10.07 -34.42
C ALA A 51 -20.36 -9.82 -32.99
N ALA A 52 -21.30 -9.71 -32.04
CA ALA A 52 -20.94 -9.65 -30.63
C ALA A 52 -20.23 -10.95 -30.21
N ALA A 53 -19.27 -10.85 -29.29
CA ALA A 53 -18.73 -12.02 -28.62
C ALA A 53 -19.88 -12.84 -28.00
N PRO A 54 -19.87 -14.18 -28.11
CA PRO A 54 -20.90 -15.01 -27.53
C PRO A 54 -20.98 -14.78 -26.02
N GLU A 55 -22.17 -14.97 -25.42
CA GLU A 55 -22.37 -14.92 -23.96
C GLU A 55 -21.71 -16.14 -23.30
N ASP A 56 -20.37 -16.13 -23.24
CA ASP A 56 -19.52 -17.23 -22.83
C ASP A 56 -19.32 -17.34 -21.31
N GLY A 57 -19.98 -16.45 -20.55
CA GLY A 57 -19.91 -16.37 -19.10
C GLY A 57 -18.59 -15.80 -18.54
N ILE A 58 -17.67 -15.34 -19.39
CA ILE A 58 -16.36 -14.83 -18.95
C ILE A 58 -16.45 -13.36 -18.58
N GLU A 59 -15.88 -13.02 -17.42
CA GLU A 59 -15.71 -11.63 -17.00
C GLU A 59 -14.59 -10.96 -17.81
N ARG A 60 -14.95 -9.93 -18.58
CA ARG A 60 -14.05 -9.13 -19.41
C ARG A 60 -14.13 -7.66 -19.04
N TYR A 61 -13.03 -6.95 -19.24
CA TYR A 61 -12.90 -5.51 -19.11
C TYR A 61 -12.76 -4.86 -20.48
N ARG A 62 -13.39 -3.70 -20.67
CA ARG A 62 -13.18 -2.85 -21.85
C ARG A 62 -11.90 -2.06 -21.60
N VAL A 63 -10.81 -2.53 -22.17
CA VAL A 63 -9.50 -1.88 -22.11
C VAL A 63 -9.23 -1.25 -23.49
N PRO A 64 -9.17 0.08 -23.61
CA PRO A 64 -8.75 0.73 -24.85
C PRO A 64 -7.34 0.30 -25.25
N VAL A 65 -7.14 0.09 -26.55
CA VAL A 65 -5.84 -0.10 -27.21
C VAL A 65 -5.86 0.77 -28.46
N THR A 66 -4.85 1.62 -28.62
CA THR A 66 -4.65 2.51 -29.76
C THR A 66 -3.15 2.60 -30.08
N ASP A 67 -2.81 3.18 -31.23
CA ASP A 67 -1.42 3.29 -31.70
C ASP A 67 -0.56 4.22 -30.83
N ALA A 68 -1.19 5.02 -29.96
CA ALA A 68 -0.54 5.79 -28.89
C ALA A 68 -0.11 4.90 -27.69
N GLN A 69 0.07 3.59 -27.88
CA GLN A 69 0.68 2.69 -26.91
C GLN A 69 1.77 1.83 -27.57
N PRO A 70 2.96 1.71 -26.97
CA PRO A 70 3.97 0.78 -27.43
C PRO A 70 3.44 -0.66 -27.47
N SER A 71 3.56 -1.32 -28.61
CA SER A 71 3.11 -2.70 -28.77
C SER A 71 4.09 -3.57 -29.57
N LYS A 72 3.96 -4.91 -29.45
CA LYS A 72 4.87 -5.91 -30.05
C LYS A 72 4.07 -7.12 -30.51
N GLY A 73 4.39 -7.68 -31.66
CA GLY A 73 3.54 -8.67 -32.35
C GLY A 73 2.53 -8.01 -33.29
N PRO A 74 1.87 -8.78 -34.17
CA PRO A 74 1.09 -8.24 -35.27
C PRO A 74 -0.28 -7.72 -34.83
N GLU A 75 -0.89 -6.83 -35.63
CA GLU A 75 -2.16 -6.19 -35.29
C GLU A 75 -3.38 -7.11 -35.40
N ASP A 76 -3.29 -8.12 -36.26
CA ASP A 76 -4.30 -9.17 -36.46
C ASP A 76 -4.13 -10.36 -35.49
N ALA A 77 -3.27 -10.22 -34.47
CA ALA A 77 -3.09 -11.23 -33.44
C ALA A 77 -4.40 -11.54 -32.69
N LEU A 78 -4.74 -12.83 -32.69
CA LEU A 78 -5.93 -13.40 -32.05
C LEU A 78 -6.02 -13.12 -30.54
N VAL A 79 -4.88 -12.87 -29.88
CA VAL A 79 -4.82 -12.48 -28.47
C VAL A 79 -4.03 -11.19 -28.30
N THR A 80 -4.65 -10.18 -27.70
CA THR A 80 -3.96 -8.97 -27.22
C THR A 80 -3.83 -9.03 -25.70
N ILE A 81 -2.60 -8.87 -25.21
CA ILE A 81 -2.24 -8.79 -23.79
C ILE A 81 -1.87 -7.34 -23.48
N VAL A 82 -2.71 -6.64 -22.72
CA VAL A 82 -2.37 -5.30 -22.21
C VAL A 82 -1.71 -5.45 -20.84
N HIS A 83 -0.54 -4.85 -20.66
CA HIS A 83 0.31 -4.99 -19.48
C HIS A 83 0.60 -3.64 -18.83
N TRP A 84 0.03 -3.42 -17.63
CA TRP A 84 0.39 -2.29 -16.78
C TRP A 84 1.61 -2.61 -15.93
N SER A 85 2.63 -1.77 -16.05
CA SER A 85 3.99 -2.05 -15.60
C SER A 85 4.77 -0.77 -15.25
N GLU A 86 5.91 -0.93 -14.59
CA GLU A 86 6.90 0.12 -14.37
C GLU A 86 8.29 -0.48 -14.08
N PHE A 87 9.33 0.29 -14.37
CA PHE A 87 10.70 -0.20 -14.54
C PHE A 87 11.47 -0.52 -13.24
N GLN A 88 11.04 0.00 -12.09
CA GLN A 88 11.61 -0.36 -10.78
C GLN A 88 10.92 -1.56 -10.12
N CYS A 89 9.75 -2.00 -10.59
CA CYS A 89 9.01 -3.08 -9.94
C CYS A 89 9.76 -4.45 -10.02
N PRO A 90 10.12 -5.05 -8.87
CA PRO A 90 10.79 -6.36 -8.83
C PRO A 90 9.84 -7.52 -9.16
N PHE A 91 8.54 -7.28 -9.29
CA PHE A 91 7.58 -8.25 -9.83
C PHE A 91 7.47 -8.12 -11.37
N CYS A 92 7.60 -6.93 -11.95
CA CYS A 92 7.66 -6.74 -13.40
C CYS A 92 8.94 -7.34 -14.01
N SER A 93 10.10 -7.15 -13.36
CA SER A 93 11.33 -7.84 -13.78
C SER A 93 11.18 -9.36 -13.70
N ARG A 94 10.60 -9.89 -12.62
CA ARG A 94 10.35 -11.33 -12.41
C ARG A 94 9.48 -11.98 -13.48
N VAL A 95 8.54 -11.25 -14.09
CA VAL A 95 7.66 -11.80 -15.13
C VAL A 95 8.25 -11.69 -16.54
N ARG A 96 9.32 -10.91 -16.79
CA ARG A 96 9.97 -10.80 -18.11
C ARG A 96 10.27 -12.16 -18.76
N PRO A 97 10.87 -13.17 -18.09
CA PRO A 97 11.12 -14.47 -18.71
C PRO A 97 9.84 -15.20 -19.15
N THR A 98 8.73 -15.00 -18.42
CA THR A 98 7.42 -15.54 -18.78
C THR A 98 6.85 -14.84 -20.01
N ILE A 99 6.97 -13.50 -20.09
CA ILE A 99 6.55 -12.74 -21.28
C ILE A 99 7.39 -13.10 -22.50
N SER A 100 8.73 -13.21 -22.36
CA SER A 100 9.61 -13.65 -23.45
C SER A 100 9.28 -15.05 -23.94
N ARG A 101 8.92 -15.98 -23.04
CA ARG A 101 8.41 -17.31 -23.43
C ARG A 101 7.08 -17.21 -24.18
N ILE A 102 6.13 -16.39 -23.72
CA ILE A 102 4.84 -16.17 -24.40
C ILE A 102 5.04 -15.62 -25.81
N MET A 103 5.86 -14.58 -25.99
CA MET A 103 6.08 -13.96 -27.31
C MET A 103 6.81 -14.88 -28.29
N ASN A 104 7.52 -15.91 -27.80
CA ASN A 104 8.14 -16.93 -28.64
C ASN A 104 7.22 -18.14 -28.91
N GLU A 105 6.54 -18.67 -27.88
CA GLU A 105 5.66 -19.86 -27.98
C GLU A 105 4.36 -19.55 -28.75
N TYR A 106 3.86 -18.31 -28.67
CA TYR A 106 2.68 -17.81 -29.41
C TYR A 106 3.04 -16.77 -30.48
N ARG A 107 4.24 -16.88 -31.08
CA ARG A 107 4.72 -15.99 -32.14
C ARG A 107 3.66 -15.86 -33.26
N GLY A 108 3.25 -14.63 -33.56
CA GLY A 108 2.20 -14.33 -34.55
C GLY A 108 0.76 -14.49 -34.07
N LYS A 109 0.50 -15.14 -32.93
CA LYS A 109 -0.85 -15.22 -32.31
C LYS A 109 -1.07 -14.22 -31.17
N VAL A 110 -0.01 -13.61 -30.63
CA VAL A 110 -0.08 -12.63 -29.53
C VAL A 110 0.45 -11.24 -29.94
N ARG A 111 -0.35 -10.20 -29.66
CA ARG A 111 0.07 -8.79 -29.55
C ARG A 111 0.23 -8.46 -28.06
N PHE A 112 1.33 -7.83 -27.70
CA PHE A 112 1.62 -7.36 -26.35
C PHE A 112 1.62 -5.83 -26.34
N VAL A 113 0.90 -5.19 -25.43
CA VAL A 113 0.70 -3.73 -25.37
C VAL A 113 1.14 -3.23 -24.01
N TRP A 114 2.04 -2.25 -23.98
CA TRP A 114 2.50 -1.60 -22.76
C TRP A 114 1.49 -0.55 -22.27
N ARG A 115 1.39 -0.43 -20.95
CA ARG A 115 0.75 0.67 -20.24
C ARG A 115 1.58 1.04 -19.01
N ASN A 116 1.71 2.32 -18.72
CA ASN A 116 2.50 2.85 -17.61
C ASN A 116 1.72 2.83 -16.29
N ASN A 117 2.35 2.38 -15.21
CA ASN A 117 1.83 2.59 -13.85
C ASN A 117 2.98 2.77 -12.84
N PRO A 118 3.80 3.85 -12.96
CA PRO A 118 4.88 4.12 -12.03
C PRO A 118 4.34 4.29 -10.60
N LEU A 119 4.86 3.49 -9.67
CA LEU A 119 4.34 3.42 -8.31
C LEU A 119 5.05 4.46 -7.41
N PRO A 120 4.34 5.25 -6.59
CA PRO A 120 4.90 6.42 -5.91
C PRO A 120 5.93 6.10 -4.80
N PHE A 121 6.10 4.82 -4.46
CA PHE A 121 7.15 4.34 -3.54
C PHE A 121 8.44 3.90 -4.26
N HIS A 122 8.49 3.98 -5.59
CA HIS A 122 9.67 3.73 -6.42
C HIS A 122 10.11 5.04 -7.08
N GLN A 123 11.11 5.68 -6.49
CA GLN A 123 11.48 7.09 -6.77
C GLN A 123 11.88 7.35 -8.24
N ASN A 124 12.44 6.37 -8.93
CA ASN A 124 12.88 6.49 -10.31
C ASN A 124 11.89 5.88 -11.32
N ALA A 125 10.76 5.31 -10.87
CA ALA A 125 9.77 4.69 -11.76
C ALA A 125 9.15 5.71 -12.72
N LYS A 126 8.88 6.93 -12.24
CA LYS A 126 8.37 8.06 -13.04
C LYS A 126 9.37 8.49 -14.14
N PRO A 127 10.61 8.93 -13.85
CA PRO A 127 11.54 9.33 -14.89
C PRO A 127 11.98 8.17 -15.81
N ALA A 128 11.97 6.92 -15.35
CA ALA A 128 12.17 5.77 -16.23
C ALA A 128 11.00 5.57 -17.22
N ALA A 129 9.74 5.81 -16.79
CA ALA A 129 8.59 5.80 -17.68
C ALA A 129 8.62 6.97 -18.69
N ILE A 130 9.03 8.17 -18.24
CA ILE A 130 9.23 9.34 -19.11
C ILE A 130 10.27 9.02 -20.20
N LEU A 131 11.45 8.50 -19.84
CA LEU A 131 12.48 8.10 -20.82
C LEU A 131 11.96 7.04 -21.81
N ALA A 132 11.18 6.07 -21.34
CA ALA A 132 10.63 5.05 -22.23
C ALA A 132 9.61 5.65 -23.22
N MET A 133 8.75 6.58 -22.78
CA MET A 133 7.81 7.27 -23.67
C MET A 133 8.52 8.25 -24.62
N GLU A 134 9.59 8.91 -24.19
CA GLU A 134 10.45 9.72 -25.07
C GLU A 134 11.11 8.86 -26.16
N ALA A 135 11.54 7.64 -25.82
CA ALA A 135 12.02 6.68 -26.82
C ALA A 135 10.91 6.25 -27.81
N PHE A 136 9.65 6.19 -27.36
CA PHE A 136 8.50 5.91 -28.23
C PHE A 136 8.19 7.09 -29.17
N GLU A 137 8.30 8.33 -28.70
CA GLU A 137 8.11 9.52 -29.53
C GLU A 137 9.21 9.64 -30.60
N GLN A 138 10.48 9.43 -30.23
CA GLN A 138 11.61 9.57 -31.15
C GLN A 138 11.75 8.44 -32.19
N GLY A 139 11.21 7.25 -31.93
CA GLY A 139 11.44 6.08 -32.79
C GLY A 139 10.43 4.94 -32.68
N GLY A 140 9.21 5.23 -32.21
CA GLY A 140 8.10 4.30 -32.16
C GLY A 140 8.35 3.08 -31.27
N ALA A 141 7.64 2.00 -31.58
CA ALA A 141 7.68 0.77 -30.78
C ALA A 141 9.10 0.17 -30.67
N ASP A 142 9.92 0.22 -31.73
CA ASP A 142 11.24 -0.39 -31.71
C ASP A 142 12.18 0.31 -30.71
N LYS A 143 12.23 1.66 -30.71
CA LYS A 143 13.02 2.41 -29.71
C LYS A 143 12.44 2.31 -28.30
N PHE A 144 11.11 2.25 -28.16
CA PHE A 144 10.51 1.93 -26.87
C PHE A 144 11.00 0.57 -26.33
N TRP A 145 10.99 -0.50 -27.13
CA TRP A 145 11.36 -1.83 -26.66
C TRP A 145 12.86 -1.95 -26.35
N GLU A 146 13.71 -1.28 -27.12
CA GLU A 146 15.16 -1.17 -26.86
C GLU A 146 15.43 -0.52 -25.49
N VAL A 147 14.82 0.64 -25.23
CA VAL A 147 14.97 1.35 -23.95
C VAL A 147 14.29 0.61 -22.80
N HIS A 148 13.13 0.00 -23.02
CA HIS A 148 12.43 -0.84 -22.04
C HIS A 148 13.31 -1.99 -21.54
N ASP A 149 14.00 -2.69 -22.45
CA ASP A 149 14.84 -3.83 -22.08
C ASP A 149 16.12 -3.38 -21.36
N LEU A 150 16.76 -2.28 -21.80
CA LEU A 150 17.85 -1.62 -21.07
C LEU A 150 17.43 -1.24 -19.64
N LEU A 151 16.29 -0.55 -19.47
CA LEU A 151 15.77 -0.13 -18.17
C LEU A 151 15.52 -1.30 -17.22
N PHE A 152 14.97 -2.41 -17.71
CA PHE A 152 14.71 -3.59 -16.86
C PHE A 152 15.95 -4.43 -16.58
N GLU A 153 16.91 -4.52 -17.49
CA GLU A 153 18.22 -5.12 -17.21
C GLU A 153 18.99 -4.34 -16.14
N ASN A 154 18.78 -3.02 -16.10
CA ASN A 154 19.44 -2.11 -15.19
C ASN A 154 18.55 -1.63 -14.04
N GLN A 155 17.49 -2.37 -13.67
CA GLN A 155 16.45 -1.97 -12.71
C GLN A 155 16.92 -1.37 -11.36
N ARG A 156 18.16 -1.66 -10.92
CA ARG A 156 18.77 -1.10 -9.69
C ARG A 156 19.47 0.24 -9.86
N ALA A 157 19.84 0.62 -11.09
CA ALA A 157 20.59 1.81 -11.45
C ALA A 157 19.79 2.63 -12.47
N LEU A 158 18.75 3.32 -11.98
CA LEU A 158 17.85 4.16 -12.79
C LEU A 158 17.88 5.63 -12.33
N ALA A 159 18.99 6.12 -11.78
CA ALA A 159 19.11 7.54 -11.45
C ALA A 159 19.22 8.38 -12.73
N ARG A 160 19.03 9.71 -12.64
CA ARG A 160 19.05 10.61 -13.82
C ARG A 160 20.26 10.40 -14.74
N ALA A 161 21.46 10.23 -14.17
CA ALA A 161 22.68 9.96 -14.93
C ALA A 161 22.72 8.56 -15.58
N ASP A 162 22.03 7.57 -15.00
CA ASP A 162 21.88 6.26 -15.63
C ASP A 162 20.88 6.33 -16.79
N LEU A 163 19.75 7.02 -16.59
CA LEU A 163 18.71 7.23 -17.61
C LEU A 163 19.28 7.94 -18.84
N GLU A 164 20.04 9.02 -18.66
CA GLU A 164 20.74 9.68 -19.78
C GLU A 164 21.74 8.74 -20.47
N ARG A 165 22.48 7.92 -19.72
CA ARG A 165 23.42 6.93 -20.28
C ARG A 165 22.70 5.82 -21.06
N TYR A 166 21.49 5.39 -20.69
CA TYR A 166 20.69 4.45 -21.49
C TYR A 166 20.12 5.10 -22.75
N ALA A 167 19.77 6.37 -22.68
CA ALA A 167 19.34 7.15 -23.85
C ALA A 167 20.48 7.34 -24.87
N GLU A 168 21.70 7.63 -24.40
CA GLU A 168 22.91 7.68 -25.23
C GLU A 168 23.23 6.31 -25.85
N GLN A 169 23.09 5.21 -25.09
CA GLN A 169 23.25 3.84 -25.59
C GLN A 169 22.21 3.46 -26.65
N ALA A 170 20.96 3.91 -26.48
CA ALA A 170 19.88 3.75 -27.45
C ALA A 170 19.92 4.77 -28.60
N GLY A 171 20.91 5.66 -28.65
CA GLY A 171 21.08 6.65 -29.73
C GLY A 171 19.96 7.69 -29.83
N LEU A 172 19.31 8.03 -28.72
CA LEU A 172 18.28 9.07 -28.65
C LEU A 172 18.86 10.48 -28.77
N ASN A 173 18.03 11.45 -29.18
CA ASN A 173 18.37 12.86 -29.13
C ASN A 173 18.44 13.34 -27.67
N MET A 174 19.67 13.49 -27.18
CA MET A 174 19.96 13.88 -25.80
C MET A 174 19.57 15.30 -25.42
N ALA A 175 19.21 16.17 -26.38
CA ALA A 175 18.60 17.46 -26.05
C ALA A 175 17.14 17.28 -25.63
N GLN A 176 16.37 16.49 -26.40
CA GLN A 176 14.96 16.19 -26.11
C GLN A 176 14.83 15.31 -24.86
N VAL A 177 15.68 14.28 -24.70
CA VAL A 177 15.69 13.44 -23.49
C VAL A 177 15.93 14.23 -22.21
N ARG A 178 16.82 15.24 -22.24
CA ARG A 178 17.06 16.12 -21.09
C ARG A 178 15.82 16.98 -20.82
N ALA A 179 15.29 17.66 -21.85
CA ALA A 179 14.05 18.43 -21.74
C ALA A 179 12.89 17.59 -21.16
N ALA A 180 12.61 16.41 -21.71
CA ALA A 180 11.55 15.53 -21.23
C ALA A 180 11.74 15.11 -19.76
N LEU A 181 12.97 14.83 -19.33
CA LEU A 181 13.30 14.46 -17.95
C LEU A 181 13.41 15.66 -16.98
N ASP A 182 13.54 16.89 -17.48
CA ASP A 182 13.59 18.13 -16.68
C ASP A 182 12.21 18.80 -16.56
N ASN A 183 11.42 18.79 -17.64
CA ASN A 183 10.06 19.35 -17.74
C ASN A 183 8.95 18.36 -17.35
N GLU A 184 9.29 17.09 -17.14
CA GLU A 184 8.37 15.97 -16.92
C GLU A 184 7.35 15.75 -18.06
N GLU A 185 7.84 15.73 -19.30
CA GLU A 185 7.03 15.48 -20.50
C GLU A 185 6.46 14.04 -20.52
N HIS A 186 5.53 13.75 -21.44
CA HIS A 186 4.76 12.48 -21.53
C HIS A 186 3.86 12.16 -20.33
N MET A 187 3.83 13.00 -19.29
CA MET A 187 3.05 12.78 -18.08
C MET A 187 1.53 12.72 -18.28
N ASP A 188 0.98 13.29 -19.36
CA ASP A 188 -0.43 13.11 -19.72
C ASP A 188 -0.76 11.67 -20.11
N VAL A 189 0.11 11.01 -20.89
CA VAL A 189 -0.06 9.61 -21.30
C VAL A 189 0.16 8.68 -20.11
N ILE A 190 1.21 8.93 -19.33
CA ILE A 190 1.51 8.17 -18.10
C ILE A 190 0.35 8.31 -17.09
N GLY A 191 -0.17 9.52 -16.90
CA GLY A 191 -1.31 9.81 -16.05
C GLY A 191 -2.61 9.21 -16.57
N ALA A 192 -2.83 9.18 -17.89
CA ALA A 192 -3.99 8.51 -18.50
C ALA A 192 -3.93 7.00 -18.28
N ASP A 193 -2.76 6.38 -18.45
CA ASP A 193 -2.54 4.97 -18.16
C ASP A 193 -2.81 4.65 -16.68
N GLN A 194 -2.32 5.49 -15.75
CA GLN A 194 -2.57 5.34 -14.31
C GLN A 194 -4.06 5.52 -13.94
N ARG A 195 -4.74 6.52 -14.50
CA ARG A 195 -6.18 6.75 -14.30
C ARG A 195 -7.01 5.55 -14.80
N LEU A 196 -6.64 4.98 -15.95
CA LEU A 196 -7.26 3.78 -16.52
C LEU A 196 -6.94 2.52 -15.71
N ALA A 197 -5.72 2.37 -15.19
CA ALA A 197 -5.38 1.29 -14.25
C ALA A 197 -6.24 1.36 -12.98
N GLN A 198 -6.37 2.56 -12.40
CA GLN A 198 -7.15 2.79 -11.20
C GLN A 198 -8.65 2.52 -11.43
N SER A 199 -9.20 3.01 -12.55
CA SER A 199 -10.62 2.82 -12.89
C SER A 199 -10.97 1.36 -13.15
N LEU A 200 -10.06 0.56 -13.72
CA LEU A 200 -10.21 -0.89 -13.95
C LEU A 200 -9.83 -1.77 -12.74
N GLY A 201 -9.34 -1.17 -11.64
CA GLY A 201 -8.93 -1.88 -10.43
C GLY A 201 -7.52 -2.50 -10.46
N ALA A 202 -6.70 -2.22 -11.48
CA ALA A 202 -5.30 -2.62 -11.60
C ALA A 202 -4.37 -1.77 -10.71
N ARG A 203 -4.60 -1.81 -9.38
CA ARG A 203 -3.98 -0.93 -8.36
C ARG A 203 -2.50 -1.23 -8.03
N GLY A 204 -1.76 -1.86 -8.93
CA GLY A 204 -0.36 -2.26 -8.73
C GLY A 204 0.18 -3.01 -9.94
N THR A 205 1.50 -3.25 -9.96
CA THR A 205 2.21 -3.84 -11.11
C THR A 205 2.91 -5.16 -10.74
N PRO A 206 3.06 -6.10 -11.70
CA PRO A 206 2.46 -6.09 -13.03
C PRO A 206 0.97 -6.47 -12.98
N ALA A 207 0.19 -5.93 -13.92
CA ALA A 207 -1.22 -6.29 -14.11
C ALA A 207 -1.53 -6.52 -15.59
N PHE A 208 -2.28 -7.56 -15.90
CA PHE A 208 -2.53 -8.01 -17.27
C PHE A 208 -4.02 -8.09 -17.60
N PHE A 209 -4.36 -7.75 -18.85
CA PHE A 209 -5.68 -7.99 -19.42
C PHE A 209 -5.52 -8.70 -20.77
N ILE A 210 -5.87 -10.00 -20.81
CA ILE A 210 -5.71 -10.88 -21.96
C ILE A 210 -7.06 -10.96 -22.68
N ASN A 211 -7.22 -10.29 -23.83
CA ASN A 211 -8.52 -10.04 -24.48
C ASN A 211 -9.60 -9.54 -23.48
N GLY A 212 -9.18 -8.65 -22.57
CA GLY A 212 -10.00 -8.09 -21.49
C GLY A 212 -10.11 -8.96 -20.23
N ARG A 213 -9.63 -10.21 -20.20
CA ARG A 213 -9.62 -11.05 -18.99
C ARG A 213 -8.49 -10.64 -18.06
N GLN A 214 -8.84 -10.25 -16.83
CA GLN A 214 -7.88 -9.76 -15.84
C GLN A 214 -7.04 -10.91 -15.24
N LEU A 215 -5.72 -10.73 -15.21
CA LEU A 215 -4.76 -11.61 -14.56
C LEU A 215 -3.74 -10.74 -13.80
N MET A 216 -3.69 -10.88 -12.47
CA MET A 216 -2.97 -9.94 -11.59
C MET A 216 -1.65 -10.49 -11.05
N GLY A 217 -0.61 -9.66 -11.02
CA GLY A 217 0.70 -10.00 -10.45
C GLY A 217 1.59 -10.84 -11.37
N ALA A 218 2.80 -11.14 -10.88
CA ALA A 218 3.78 -11.94 -11.61
C ALA A 218 3.42 -13.44 -11.56
N GLN A 219 2.48 -13.85 -12.41
CA GLN A 219 2.00 -15.23 -12.52
C GLN A 219 3.00 -16.14 -13.29
N PRO A 220 3.00 -17.46 -13.04
CA PRO A 220 3.79 -18.41 -13.81
C PRO A 220 3.25 -18.57 -15.23
N PHE A 221 4.10 -18.99 -16.16
CA PHE A 221 3.76 -19.16 -17.57
C PHE A 221 2.51 -20.03 -17.79
N GLU A 222 2.35 -21.07 -17.00
CA GLU A 222 1.27 -22.05 -17.12
C GLU A 222 -0.11 -21.41 -16.92
N ARG A 223 -0.21 -20.34 -16.10
CA ARG A 223 -1.45 -19.54 -15.95
C ARG A 223 -1.71 -18.58 -17.10
N PHE A 224 -0.66 -18.06 -17.74
CA PHE A 224 -0.82 -17.33 -18.98
C PHE A 224 -1.25 -18.28 -20.11
N LYS A 225 -0.62 -19.46 -20.23
CA LYS A 225 -0.98 -20.50 -21.21
C LYS A 225 -2.45 -20.91 -21.11
N GLU A 226 -2.93 -21.21 -19.91
CA GLU A 226 -4.34 -21.54 -19.65
C GLU A 226 -5.32 -20.50 -20.21
N VAL A 227 -5.02 -19.20 -20.07
CA VAL A 227 -5.87 -18.11 -20.58
C VAL A 227 -5.65 -17.88 -22.08
N ILE A 228 -4.41 -17.88 -22.56
CA ILE A 228 -4.06 -17.61 -23.96
C ILE A 228 -4.59 -18.71 -24.88
N ASP A 229 -4.42 -20.00 -24.53
CA ASP A 229 -4.97 -21.12 -25.31
C ASP A 229 -6.50 -21.05 -25.42
N ASP A 230 -7.18 -20.55 -24.38
CA ASP A 230 -8.63 -20.41 -24.35
C ASP A 230 -9.13 -19.17 -25.12
N GLU A 231 -8.37 -18.07 -25.09
CA GLU A 231 -8.66 -16.90 -25.91
C GLU A 231 -8.35 -17.10 -27.39
N ILE A 232 -7.33 -17.88 -27.75
CA ILE A 232 -7.07 -18.29 -29.14
C ILE A 232 -8.29 -19.04 -29.70
N ARG A 233 -8.84 -20.03 -28.98
CA ARG A 233 -10.04 -20.76 -29.44
C ARG A 233 -11.26 -19.86 -29.64
N ARG A 234 -11.44 -18.85 -28.78
CA ARG A 234 -12.57 -17.90 -28.87
C ARG A 234 -12.39 -16.91 -30.02
N ALA A 235 -11.16 -16.49 -30.26
CA ALA A 235 -10.78 -15.65 -31.39
C ALA A 235 -10.95 -16.39 -32.73
N GLU A 236 -10.44 -17.62 -32.85
CA GLU A 236 -10.62 -18.49 -34.01
C GLU A 236 -12.12 -18.68 -34.32
N ALA A 237 -12.92 -19.01 -33.29
CA ALA A 237 -14.37 -19.13 -33.42
C ALA A 237 -15.13 -17.80 -33.69
N LEU A 238 -14.50 -16.63 -33.60
CA LEU A 238 -15.05 -15.34 -34.07
C LEU A 238 -14.65 -15.04 -35.51
N VAL A 239 -13.43 -15.40 -35.90
CA VAL A 239 -12.93 -15.27 -37.28
C VAL A 239 -13.69 -16.20 -38.22
N GLU A 240 -13.97 -17.44 -37.81
CA GLU A 240 -14.85 -18.38 -38.53
C GLU A 240 -16.27 -17.83 -38.77
N ARG A 241 -16.73 -16.89 -37.94
CA ARG A 241 -18.04 -16.21 -38.08
C ARG A 241 -17.96 -14.91 -38.87
N GLY A 242 -16.82 -14.63 -39.52
CA GLY A 242 -16.62 -13.45 -40.37
C GLY A 242 -16.14 -12.20 -39.61
N THR A 243 -15.72 -12.30 -38.36
CA THR A 243 -15.07 -11.17 -37.66
C THR A 243 -13.65 -11.01 -38.21
N PRO A 244 -13.24 -9.85 -38.74
CA PRO A 244 -11.85 -9.65 -39.15
C PRO A 244 -10.91 -9.85 -37.95
N ALA A 245 -9.75 -10.49 -38.15
CA ALA A 245 -8.83 -10.82 -37.06
C ALA A 245 -8.36 -9.56 -36.30
N THR A 246 -8.11 -8.45 -37.01
CA THR A 246 -7.83 -7.12 -36.44
C THR A 246 -8.96 -6.54 -35.57
N GLN A 247 -10.19 -7.03 -35.71
CA GLN A 247 -11.35 -6.62 -34.90
C GLN A 247 -11.66 -7.58 -33.75
N VAL A 248 -10.98 -8.74 -33.63
CA VAL A 248 -11.25 -9.75 -32.57
C VAL A 248 -11.15 -9.13 -31.18
N TYR A 249 -10.09 -8.37 -30.90
CA TYR A 249 -9.91 -7.72 -29.60
C TYR A 249 -11.06 -6.74 -29.29
N ALA A 250 -11.43 -5.92 -30.27
CA ALA A 250 -12.52 -4.96 -30.15
C ALA A 250 -13.89 -5.66 -29.96
N ALA A 251 -14.13 -6.80 -30.62
CA ALA A 251 -15.34 -7.59 -30.47
C ALA A 251 -15.44 -8.27 -29.10
N LEU A 252 -14.34 -8.86 -28.60
CA LEU A 252 -14.27 -9.50 -27.28
C LEU A 252 -14.37 -8.50 -26.13
N THR A 253 -13.80 -7.30 -26.26
CA THR A 253 -13.80 -6.27 -25.21
C THR A 253 -14.97 -5.29 -25.29
N ARG A 254 -15.77 -5.28 -26.38
CA ARG A 254 -16.89 -4.34 -26.62
C ARG A 254 -17.83 -4.22 -25.42
N ASN A 255 -18.24 -5.35 -24.85
CA ASN A 255 -19.19 -5.45 -23.75
C ASN A 255 -18.49 -5.66 -22.40
N GLY A 256 -17.16 -5.52 -22.35
CA GLY A 256 -16.39 -5.60 -21.11
C GLY A 256 -16.63 -4.40 -20.20
N ARG A 257 -16.38 -4.57 -18.91
CA ARG A 257 -16.59 -3.52 -17.90
C ARG A 257 -15.55 -2.41 -18.00
N THR A 258 -15.99 -1.18 -17.78
CA THR A 258 -15.16 0.03 -17.63
C THR A 258 -14.73 0.29 -16.18
N SER A 259 -15.16 -0.55 -15.24
CA SER A 259 -14.82 -0.50 -13.81
C SER A 259 -14.76 -1.92 -13.21
N PRO A 260 -14.07 -2.15 -12.08
CA PRO A 260 -14.14 -3.43 -11.36
C PRO A 260 -15.58 -3.71 -10.94
N PRO A 261 -15.95 -4.98 -10.71
CA PRO A 261 -17.23 -5.32 -10.11
C PRO A 261 -17.52 -4.43 -8.89
N PRO A 262 -18.77 -3.93 -8.75
CA PRO A 262 -19.31 -3.63 -7.43
C PRO A 262 -19.02 -4.85 -6.55
N PRO A 263 -18.40 -4.70 -5.37
CA PRO A 263 -17.91 -5.83 -4.58
C PRO A 263 -19.06 -6.80 -4.35
N ALA A 264 -18.96 -7.99 -4.95
CA ALA A 264 -20.14 -8.76 -5.31
C ALA A 264 -20.99 -9.05 -4.07
N ALA A 265 -22.21 -8.49 -4.04
CA ALA A 265 -23.25 -8.87 -3.09
C ALA A 265 -23.35 -10.41 -3.13
N ALA A 266 -23.06 -11.06 -2.01
CA ALA A 266 -22.41 -12.37 -2.00
C ALA A 266 -23.29 -13.50 -2.57
N LYS A 267 -23.30 -13.64 -3.90
CA LYS A 267 -23.99 -14.73 -4.60
C LYS A 267 -23.26 -16.03 -4.28
N ASN A 268 -23.77 -16.77 -3.31
CA ASN A 268 -23.28 -18.08 -2.89
C ASN A 268 -23.29 -19.06 -4.07
N LYS A 269 -22.16 -19.16 -4.79
CA LYS A 269 -21.87 -20.27 -5.71
C LYS A 269 -21.41 -21.54 -4.98
N ASN A 270 -21.86 -21.72 -3.73
CA ASN A 270 -21.80 -22.98 -2.99
C ASN A 270 -22.92 -22.96 -1.94
N PRO A 271 -24.03 -23.71 -2.10
CA PRO A 271 -25.14 -23.72 -1.14
C PRO A 271 -24.73 -24.21 0.25
N GLU A 272 -23.68 -25.03 0.32
CA GLU A 272 -23.24 -25.72 1.54
C GLU A 272 -21.95 -25.14 2.15
N ARG A 273 -21.56 -23.90 1.81
CA ARG A 273 -20.55 -23.21 2.62
C ARG A 273 -21.27 -22.50 3.77
N PRO A 274 -21.07 -22.89 5.04
CA PRO A 274 -21.62 -22.13 6.16
C PRO A 274 -21.09 -20.68 6.11
N ALA A 275 -21.77 -19.79 6.83
CA ALA A 275 -21.32 -18.40 7.01
C ALA A 275 -19.83 -18.36 7.38
N ARG A 276 -19.13 -17.26 7.03
CA ARG A 276 -17.73 -17.05 7.46
C ARG A 276 -17.68 -17.04 8.98
N ARG A 277 -17.52 -18.21 9.59
CA ARG A 277 -17.45 -18.38 11.03
C ARG A 277 -16.27 -17.56 11.53
N GLN A 278 -16.52 -16.65 12.44
CA GLN A 278 -15.47 -15.84 13.02
C GLN A 278 -14.58 -16.77 13.86
N PRO A 279 -13.24 -16.71 13.74
CA PRO A 279 -12.36 -17.43 14.65
C PRO A 279 -12.71 -17.05 16.09
N ASP A 280 -12.95 -18.04 16.93
CA ASP A 280 -13.41 -17.80 18.30
C ASP A 280 -12.28 -17.11 19.12
N PRO A 281 -12.49 -15.88 19.64
CA PRO A 281 -11.48 -15.15 20.41
C PRO A 281 -11.28 -15.70 21.84
N ASN A 282 -12.15 -16.61 22.29
CA ASN A 282 -12.10 -17.26 23.59
C ASN A 282 -11.61 -18.71 23.49
N ALA A 283 -11.50 -19.26 22.29
CA ALA A 283 -11.00 -20.62 22.09
C ALA A 283 -9.55 -20.78 22.54
N VAL A 284 -9.35 -21.72 23.47
CA VAL A 284 -8.03 -22.23 23.85
C VAL A 284 -7.69 -23.40 22.93
N TYR A 285 -6.50 -23.34 22.33
CA TYR A 285 -5.98 -24.35 21.42
C TYR A 285 -4.95 -25.24 22.13
N LYS A 286 -4.95 -26.53 21.81
CA LYS A 286 -3.98 -27.50 22.34
C LYS A 286 -2.67 -27.43 21.56
N VAL A 287 -1.84 -26.45 21.92
CA VAL A 287 -0.53 -26.23 21.31
C VAL A 287 0.52 -27.03 22.06
N GLU A 288 0.65 -28.31 21.68
CA GLU A 288 1.57 -29.24 22.33
C GLU A 288 3.03 -28.80 22.15
N LEU A 289 3.80 -28.85 23.23
CA LEU A 289 5.23 -28.56 23.26
C LEU A 289 5.97 -29.90 23.35
N THR A 290 6.49 -30.35 22.22
CA THR A 290 7.11 -31.68 22.05
C THR A 290 8.62 -31.56 21.93
N GLY A 291 9.36 -32.25 22.81
CA GLY A 291 10.82 -32.14 22.88
C GLY A 291 11.29 -30.89 23.62
N GLU A 292 12.61 -30.64 23.61
CA GLU A 292 13.17 -29.37 24.03
C GLU A 292 13.00 -28.33 22.90
N LEU A 293 12.61 -27.11 23.25
CA LEU A 293 12.30 -26.04 22.30
C LEU A 293 12.99 -24.74 22.72
N PRO A 294 13.38 -23.86 21.77
CA PRO A 294 13.99 -22.59 22.13
C PRO A 294 13.00 -21.68 22.86
N GLN A 295 13.38 -21.19 24.04
CA GLN A 295 12.52 -20.35 24.88
C GLN A 295 13.26 -19.20 25.58
N ARG A 296 12.55 -18.13 25.89
CA ARG A 296 12.99 -17.03 26.79
C ARG A 296 11.98 -16.88 27.92
N GLY A 297 12.47 -16.78 29.16
CA GLY A 297 11.67 -16.88 30.37
C GLY A 297 11.78 -18.27 31.03
N PRO A 298 11.26 -18.45 32.26
CA PRO A 298 11.42 -19.68 33.03
C PRO A 298 10.40 -20.76 32.65
N ASP A 299 10.75 -22.04 32.85
CA ASP A 299 9.84 -23.19 32.64
C ASP A 299 8.57 -23.17 33.50
N ASP A 300 8.60 -22.43 34.61
CA ASP A 300 7.48 -22.23 35.53
C ASP A 300 6.76 -20.89 35.31
N ALA A 301 6.90 -20.27 34.14
CA ALA A 301 6.11 -19.10 33.76
C ALA A 301 4.60 -19.42 33.75
N LEU A 302 3.79 -18.48 34.25
CA LEU A 302 2.33 -18.60 34.33
C LEU A 302 1.66 -18.43 32.96
N VAL A 303 2.29 -17.66 32.07
CA VAL A 303 1.85 -17.45 30.70
C VAL A 303 2.96 -17.91 29.74
N THR A 304 2.61 -18.83 28.85
CA THR A 304 3.49 -19.26 27.75
C THR A 304 2.95 -18.72 26.44
N ILE A 305 3.76 -17.95 25.72
CA ILE A 305 3.48 -17.44 24.39
C ILE A 305 4.19 -18.35 23.39
N VAL A 306 3.45 -19.17 22.66
CA VAL A 306 4.02 -19.94 21.54
C VAL A 306 3.96 -19.08 20.29
N GLU A 307 5.12 -18.79 19.70
CA GLU A 307 5.24 -17.99 18.48
C GLU A 307 5.58 -18.88 17.27
N PHE A 308 4.72 -18.87 16.24
CA PHE A 308 4.99 -19.45 14.93
C PHE A 308 5.48 -18.36 13.98
N SER A 309 6.75 -18.42 13.58
CA SER A 309 7.47 -17.28 12.99
C SER A 309 8.46 -17.66 11.89
N ASP A 310 9.06 -16.65 11.25
CA ASP A 310 9.82 -16.76 10.00
C ASP A 310 10.86 -15.63 9.90
N PHE A 311 12.13 -15.98 9.73
CA PHE A 311 13.25 -15.05 9.73
C PHE A 311 13.36 -14.13 8.50
N GLU A 312 12.75 -14.44 7.36
CA GLU A 312 12.65 -13.50 6.23
C GLU A 312 11.37 -12.64 6.30
N CYS A 313 10.40 -12.99 7.14
CA CYS A 313 9.12 -12.30 7.20
C CYS A 313 9.25 -10.89 7.83
N PRO A 314 8.92 -9.80 7.11
CA PRO A 314 9.03 -8.42 7.60
C PRO A 314 7.89 -8.01 8.57
N PHE A 315 6.99 -8.95 8.90
CA PHE A 315 6.07 -8.81 10.03
C PHE A 315 6.60 -9.47 11.29
N CYS A 316 7.41 -10.53 11.18
CA CYS A 316 8.06 -11.16 12.35
C CYS A 316 9.11 -10.21 12.94
N GLY A 317 10.05 -9.70 12.13
CA GLY A 317 11.02 -8.69 12.58
C GLY A 317 10.40 -7.37 13.07
N ARG A 318 9.10 -7.12 12.81
CA ARG A 318 8.34 -5.98 13.35
C ARG A 318 7.78 -6.24 14.74
N VAL A 319 7.49 -7.49 15.10
CA VAL A 319 6.92 -7.85 16.41
C VAL A 319 7.99 -7.96 17.48
N GLU A 320 9.25 -8.19 17.09
CA GLU A 320 10.41 -8.32 17.99
C GLU A 320 10.48 -7.27 19.11
N PRO A 321 10.37 -5.94 18.87
CA PRO A 321 10.38 -4.97 19.96
C PRO A 321 9.23 -5.18 20.96
N THR A 322 8.06 -5.61 20.49
CA THR A 322 6.90 -5.91 21.34
C THR A 322 7.12 -7.16 22.19
N ILE A 323 7.71 -8.22 21.62
CA ILE A 323 8.05 -9.45 22.36
C ILE A 323 9.12 -9.18 23.43
N ASN A 324 10.09 -8.32 23.12
CA ASN A 324 11.10 -7.89 24.09
C ASN A 324 10.48 -7.06 25.24
N SER A 325 9.60 -6.08 24.94
CA SER A 325 8.88 -5.33 25.99
C SER A 325 7.97 -6.20 26.85
N ILE A 326 7.38 -7.27 26.31
CA ILE A 326 6.59 -8.24 27.09
C ILE A 326 7.48 -8.99 28.09
N LEU A 327 8.65 -9.46 27.65
CA LEU A 327 9.60 -10.17 28.51
C LEU A 327 10.21 -9.25 29.59
N GLU A 328 10.34 -7.95 29.30
CA GLU A 328 10.76 -6.93 30.25
C GLU A 328 9.67 -6.60 31.28
N GLU A 329 8.44 -6.33 30.85
CA GLU A 329 7.34 -5.91 31.73
C GLU A 329 6.83 -7.04 32.63
N TYR A 330 6.63 -8.24 32.07
CA TYR A 330 6.06 -9.37 32.81
C TYR A 330 7.11 -10.28 33.49
N GLY A 331 8.38 -10.14 33.10
CA GLY A 331 9.51 -10.84 33.69
C GLY A 331 9.27 -12.34 33.87
N ARG A 332 9.34 -12.82 35.12
CA ARG A 332 9.27 -14.26 35.45
C ARG A 332 7.91 -14.95 35.23
N ASP A 333 6.84 -14.19 34.99
CA ASP A 333 5.51 -14.75 34.83
C ASP A 333 5.12 -15.02 33.36
N VAL A 334 5.92 -14.54 32.41
CA VAL A 334 5.80 -14.87 30.97
C VAL A 334 7.04 -15.66 30.50
N ARG A 335 6.82 -16.61 29.59
CA ARG A 335 7.84 -17.11 28.67
C ARG A 335 7.37 -17.05 27.22
N VAL A 336 8.31 -16.97 26.30
CA VAL A 336 8.11 -17.09 24.84
C VAL A 336 8.79 -18.37 24.38
N VAL A 337 8.09 -19.20 23.59
CA VAL A 337 8.58 -20.45 23.01
C VAL A 337 8.49 -20.36 21.49
N TRP A 338 9.60 -20.60 20.80
CA TRP A 338 9.71 -20.46 19.35
C TRP A 338 9.28 -21.72 18.59
N MET A 339 8.54 -21.52 17.49
CA MET A 339 8.19 -22.52 16.49
C MET A 339 8.45 -21.98 15.08
N ASN A 340 9.15 -22.75 14.26
CA ASN A 340 9.46 -22.36 12.88
C ASN A 340 8.24 -22.57 11.97
N ASN A 341 7.90 -21.56 11.19
CA ASN A 341 6.87 -21.63 10.15
C ASN A 341 7.31 -20.90 8.86
N PRO A 342 8.44 -21.31 8.24
CA PRO A 342 9.01 -20.63 7.07
C PRO A 342 8.05 -20.71 5.87
N LEU A 343 7.72 -19.56 5.29
CA LEU A 343 6.71 -19.46 4.24
C LEU A 343 7.30 -19.83 2.86
N PRO A 344 6.55 -20.53 1.98
CA PRO A 344 7.10 -21.12 0.74
C PRO A 344 7.52 -20.11 -0.34
N PHE A 345 7.32 -18.81 -0.11
CA PHE A 345 7.78 -17.71 -0.96
C PHE A 345 9.01 -16.99 -0.39
N HIS A 346 9.45 -17.34 0.82
CA HIS A 346 10.69 -16.93 1.44
C HIS A 346 11.76 -18.01 1.19
N ARG A 347 12.79 -17.69 0.40
CA ARG A 347 13.75 -18.66 -0.14
C ARG A 347 14.84 -19.07 0.85
N ASN A 348 15.18 -18.18 1.78
CA ASN A 348 16.20 -18.38 2.80
C ASN A 348 15.57 -18.72 4.17
N ALA A 349 14.25 -18.63 4.34
CA ALA A 349 13.59 -18.88 5.62
C ALA A 349 13.79 -20.33 6.16
N LYS A 350 13.78 -21.37 5.31
CA LYS A 350 14.12 -22.75 5.77
C LYS A 350 15.61 -22.86 6.16
N PRO A 351 16.59 -22.44 5.35
CA PRO A 351 18.00 -22.34 5.78
C PRO A 351 18.22 -21.53 7.08
N ALA A 352 17.52 -20.41 7.27
CA ALA A 352 17.61 -19.60 8.49
C ALA A 352 17.00 -20.31 9.72
N ALA A 353 15.89 -21.03 9.55
CA ALA A 353 15.30 -21.87 10.58
C ALA A 353 16.22 -23.04 10.98
N ILE A 354 16.85 -23.71 10.00
CA ILE A 354 17.87 -24.74 10.24
C ILE A 354 19.05 -24.14 11.00
N ALA A 355 19.58 -22.99 10.55
CA ALA A 355 20.69 -22.29 11.20
C ALA A 355 20.38 -21.88 12.65
N ALA A 356 19.13 -21.52 12.96
CA ALA A 356 18.70 -21.21 14.32
C ALA A 356 18.56 -22.48 15.20
N LEU A 357 17.97 -23.56 14.67
CA LEU A 357 17.86 -24.84 15.40
C LEU A 357 19.22 -25.51 15.60
N GLU A 358 20.16 -25.36 14.68
CA GLU A 358 21.53 -25.82 14.87
C GLU A 358 22.28 -25.02 15.95
N ALA A 359 21.99 -23.71 16.06
CA ALA A 359 22.46 -22.95 17.21
C ALA A 359 21.82 -23.45 18.52
N PHE A 360 20.56 -23.92 18.50
CA PHE A 360 19.92 -24.55 19.65
C PHE A 360 20.57 -25.89 20.02
N GLU A 361 20.86 -26.77 19.07
CA GLU A 361 21.52 -28.06 19.32
C GLU A 361 22.91 -27.86 19.96
N GLN A 362 23.68 -26.87 19.50
CA GLN A 362 25.05 -26.64 19.99
C GLN A 362 25.16 -25.88 21.32
N GLY A 363 24.09 -25.24 21.82
CA GLY A 363 24.16 -24.43 23.04
C GLY A 363 22.83 -23.97 23.63
N GLY A 364 21.78 -24.75 23.41
CA GLY A 364 20.43 -24.53 23.92
C GLY A 364 19.83 -23.18 23.53
N SER A 365 18.91 -22.71 24.38
CA SER A 365 18.23 -21.43 24.15
C SER A 365 19.21 -20.26 24.05
N GLU A 366 20.32 -20.24 24.79
CA GLU A 366 21.27 -19.11 24.75
C GLU A 366 21.83 -18.88 23.34
N LYS A 367 22.29 -19.95 22.68
CA LYS A 367 22.83 -19.87 21.31
C LYS A 367 21.74 -19.70 20.26
N PHE A 368 20.56 -20.30 20.45
CA PHE A 368 19.40 -19.98 19.62
C PHE A 368 19.10 -18.48 19.59
N TRP A 369 18.97 -17.82 20.76
CA TRP A 369 18.57 -16.41 20.81
C TRP A 369 19.68 -15.46 20.32
N GLN A 370 20.95 -15.86 20.45
CA GLN A 370 22.07 -15.16 19.79
C GLN A 370 21.98 -15.24 18.26
N MET A 371 21.66 -16.42 17.70
CA MET A 371 21.48 -16.59 16.25
C MET A 371 20.23 -15.87 15.75
N HIS A 372 19.10 -16.04 16.42
CA HIS A 372 17.83 -15.38 16.17
C HIS A 372 17.98 -13.85 16.07
N ALA A 373 18.72 -13.22 16.99
CA ALA A 373 19.04 -11.80 16.93
C ALA A 373 19.78 -11.44 15.64
N LYS A 374 20.86 -12.17 15.29
CA LYS A 374 21.60 -11.97 14.04
C LYS A 374 20.73 -12.10 12.79
N LEU A 375 19.82 -13.07 12.78
CA LEU A 375 18.88 -13.29 11.67
C LEU A 375 17.89 -12.12 11.52
N PHE A 376 17.32 -11.61 12.62
CA PHE A 376 16.39 -10.47 12.55
C PHE A 376 17.08 -9.11 12.36
N GLU A 377 18.31 -8.92 12.83
CA GLU A 377 19.16 -7.77 12.48
C GLU A 377 19.45 -7.73 10.96
N ASN A 378 19.50 -8.89 10.30
CA ASN A 378 19.99 -9.04 8.93
C ASN A 378 18.96 -9.68 7.96
N GLN A 379 17.65 -9.58 8.19
CA GLN A 379 16.59 -10.28 7.43
C GLN A 379 16.73 -10.20 5.89
N ARG A 380 17.26 -9.09 5.36
CA ARG A 380 17.42 -8.87 3.90
C ARG A 380 18.62 -9.59 3.29
N GLY A 381 19.43 -10.28 4.09
CA GLY A 381 20.73 -10.82 3.72
C GLY A 381 20.99 -12.23 4.24
N LEU A 382 19.96 -13.07 4.43
CA LEU A 382 20.09 -14.43 4.99
C LEU A 382 20.68 -15.47 4.01
N THR A 383 21.71 -15.09 3.25
CA THR A 383 22.45 -15.99 2.35
C THR A 383 23.28 -16.99 3.15
N ARG A 384 23.59 -18.16 2.57
CA ARG A 384 24.44 -19.21 3.17
C ARG A 384 25.75 -18.65 3.76
N GLU A 385 26.43 -17.76 3.02
CA GLU A 385 27.64 -17.06 3.46
C GLU A 385 27.41 -16.25 4.75
N ASN A 386 26.33 -15.47 4.81
CA ASN A 386 25.99 -14.67 5.99
C ASN A 386 25.52 -15.54 7.15
N LEU A 387 24.79 -16.63 6.91
CA LEU A 387 24.42 -17.62 7.94
C LEU A 387 25.67 -18.23 8.58
N GLU A 388 26.66 -18.64 7.77
CA GLU A 388 27.94 -19.13 8.29
C GLU A 388 28.73 -18.06 9.06
N ARG A 389 28.72 -16.81 8.57
CA ARG A 389 29.35 -15.69 9.28
C ARG A 389 28.68 -15.44 10.65
N PHE A 390 27.35 -15.44 10.72
CA PHE A 390 26.63 -15.23 11.98
C PHE A 390 26.88 -16.38 12.98
N ALA A 391 26.90 -17.63 12.51
CA ALA A 391 27.28 -18.79 13.30
C ALA A 391 28.72 -18.66 13.86
N GLN A 392 29.67 -18.18 13.04
CA GLN A 392 31.03 -17.92 13.48
C GLN A 392 31.12 -16.77 14.49
N GLU A 393 30.36 -15.67 14.28
CA GLU A 393 30.30 -14.52 15.20
C GLU A 393 29.76 -14.89 16.59
N ILE A 394 28.82 -15.83 16.68
CA ILE A 394 28.29 -16.33 17.96
C ILE A 394 29.06 -17.55 18.50
N GLY A 395 30.10 -18.00 17.80
CA GLY A 395 31.03 -19.04 18.26
C GLY A 395 30.54 -20.49 18.14
N LEU A 396 29.75 -20.81 17.10
CA LEU A 396 29.34 -22.19 16.81
C LEU A 396 30.48 -23.03 16.22
N ASN A 397 30.36 -24.35 16.36
CA ASN A 397 31.17 -25.32 15.62
C ASN A 397 30.80 -25.28 14.13
N MET A 398 31.64 -24.60 13.35
CA MET A 398 31.48 -24.42 11.91
C MET A 398 31.62 -25.69 11.06
N ALA A 399 31.99 -26.84 11.64
CA ALA A 399 31.94 -28.13 10.95
C ALA A 399 30.53 -28.74 11.03
N GLN A 400 29.95 -28.78 12.25
CA GLN A 400 28.57 -29.23 12.47
C GLN A 400 27.58 -28.29 11.79
N PHE A 401 27.76 -26.97 11.93
CA PHE A 401 26.87 -25.97 11.34
C PHE A 401 26.77 -26.04 9.81
N ARG A 402 27.87 -26.40 9.14
CA ARG A 402 27.88 -26.64 7.69
C ARG A 402 27.14 -27.91 7.34
N ALA A 403 27.45 -29.03 8.02
CA ALA A 403 26.74 -30.29 7.84
C ALA A 403 25.22 -30.11 7.98
N ALA A 404 24.77 -29.42 9.02
CA ALA A 404 23.35 -29.15 9.22
C ALA A 404 22.68 -28.39 8.06
N LEU A 405 23.36 -27.38 7.49
CA LEU A 405 22.88 -26.63 6.32
C LEU A 405 23.06 -27.37 4.98
N ASP A 406 23.96 -28.35 4.89
CA ASP A 406 24.23 -29.14 3.68
C ASP A 406 23.33 -30.38 3.60
N ASN A 407 22.97 -30.97 4.75
CA ASN A 407 22.13 -32.16 4.88
C ASN A 407 20.64 -31.85 5.13
N GLU A 408 20.29 -30.57 5.32
CA GLU A 408 19.00 -30.12 5.88
C GLU A 408 18.63 -30.78 7.22
N GLU A 409 19.60 -30.87 8.15
CA GLU A 409 19.31 -31.31 9.53
C GLU A 409 18.28 -30.38 10.18
N HIS A 410 17.53 -30.88 11.16
CA HIS A 410 16.36 -30.22 11.77
C HIS A 410 15.15 -30.01 10.84
N ALA A 411 15.20 -30.39 9.55
CA ALA A 411 14.05 -30.26 8.62
C ALA A 411 12.77 -30.93 9.13
N ASP A 412 12.84 -32.17 9.64
CA ASP A 412 11.69 -32.90 10.18
C ASP A 412 11.02 -32.15 11.34
N ALA A 413 11.80 -31.45 12.18
CA ALA A 413 11.28 -30.65 13.29
C ALA A 413 10.56 -29.40 12.77
N ILE A 414 11.12 -28.73 11.75
CA ILE A 414 10.49 -27.58 11.08
C ILE A 414 9.17 -28.01 10.41
N GLU A 415 9.14 -29.16 9.74
CA GLU A 415 7.93 -29.64 9.05
C GLU A 415 6.84 -30.10 10.03
N GLN A 416 7.21 -30.64 11.21
CA GLN A 416 6.30 -30.89 12.33
C GLN A 416 5.74 -29.59 12.92
N GLN A 417 6.58 -28.58 13.18
CA GLN A 417 6.16 -27.27 13.69
C GLN A 417 5.21 -26.56 12.70
N GLN A 418 5.50 -26.60 11.40
CA GLN A 418 4.56 -26.17 10.36
C GLN A 418 3.29 -27.04 10.31
N GLY A 419 3.39 -28.34 10.58
CA GLY A 419 2.25 -29.27 10.66
C GLY A 419 1.25 -28.83 11.75
N LEU A 420 1.77 -28.57 12.95
CA LEU A 420 1.01 -28.02 14.07
C LEU A 420 0.41 -26.65 13.72
N ALA A 421 1.21 -25.73 13.14
CA ALA A 421 0.74 -24.43 12.69
C ALA A 421 -0.45 -24.54 11.71
N ARG A 422 -0.34 -25.40 10.69
CA ARG A 422 -1.41 -25.68 9.71
C ARG A 422 -2.64 -26.28 10.39
N GLY A 423 -2.47 -27.26 11.28
CA GLY A 423 -3.56 -27.92 12.02
C GLY A 423 -4.38 -26.95 12.87
N LEU A 424 -3.72 -26.02 13.56
CA LEU A 424 -4.35 -24.98 14.38
C LEU A 424 -4.82 -23.75 13.56
N GLY A 425 -4.64 -23.77 12.24
CA GLY A 425 -5.05 -22.70 11.33
C GLY A 425 -4.17 -21.43 11.37
N ALA A 426 -2.94 -21.52 11.91
CA ALA A 426 -1.91 -20.49 11.88
C ALA A 426 -1.14 -20.49 10.54
N THR A 427 -1.87 -20.24 9.44
CA THR A 427 -1.39 -20.38 8.06
C THR A 427 -0.56 -19.18 7.56
N GLY A 428 0.14 -18.48 8.45
CA GLY A 428 0.92 -17.28 8.15
C GLY A 428 1.61 -16.74 9.41
N THR A 429 2.65 -15.92 9.22
CA THR A 429 3.55 -15.49 10.29
C THR A 429 3.60 -13.96 10.48
N PRO A 430 3.85 -13.46 11.71
CA PRO A 430 3.91 -14.23 12.95
C PRO A 430 2.50 -14.61 13.42
N SER A 431 2.36 -15.72 14.16
CA SER A 431 1.10 -16.14 14.78
C SER A 431 1.36 -16.70 16.17
N PHE A 432 0.58 -16.25 17.14
CA PHE A 432 0.82 -16.48 18.57
C PHE A 432 -0.27 -17.32 19.20
N PHE A 433 0.10 -18.09 20.22
CA PHE A 433 -0.83 -18.76 21.12
C PHE A 433 -0.43 -18.50 22.58
N ILE A 434 -1.18 -17.63 23.26
CA ILE A 434 -0.91 -17.16 24.62
C ILE A 434 -1.71 -18.03 25.59
N ASN A 435 -1.05 -18.94 26.31
CA ASN A 435 -1.70 -20.07 27.02
C ASN A 435 -2.74 -20.81 26.13
N GLY A 436 -2.43 -20.95 24.84
CA GLY A 436 -3.30 -21.56 23.84
C GLY A 436 -4.30 -20.60 23.16
N ARG A 437 -4.48 -19.35 23.61
CA ARG A 437 -5.36 -18.39 22.90
C ARG A 437 -4.70 -17.75 21.69
N ASN A 438 -5.36 -17.86 20.54
CA ASN A 438 -4.81 -17.48 19.24
C ASN A 438 -4.83 -15.95 19.01
N LEU A 439 -3.65 -15.35 18.78
CA LEU A 439 -3.48 -13.94 18.41
C LEU A 439 -2.63 -13.85 17.12
N ARG A 440 -3.15 -13.19 16.07
CA ARG A 440 -2.59 -13.30 14.70
C ARG A 440 -1.90 -12.04 14.20
N GLY A 441 -0.75 -12.20 13.55
CA GLY A 441 0.02 -11.12 12.94
C GLY A 441 0.81 -10.28 13.94
N ALA A 442 1.59 -9.34 13.42
CA ALA A 442 2.34 -8.38 14.24
C ALA A 442 1.38 -7.36 14.88
N GLN A 443 0.90 -7.70 16.08
CA GLN A 443 0.00 -6.85 16.88
C GLN A 443 0.80 -5.87 17.76
N PRO A 444 0.23 -4.71 18.14
CA PRO A 444 0.87 -3.82 19.10
C PRO A 444 0.81 -4.39 20.53
N LEU A 445 1.72 -3.93 21.39
CA LEU A 445 1.87 -4.37 22.79
C LEU A 445 0.53 -4.48 23.55
N GLU A 446 -0.33 -3.46 23.51
CA GLU A 446 -1.64 -3.46 24.18
C GLU A 446 -2.56 -4.65 23.82
N ARG A 447 -2.41 -5.23 22.61
CA ARG A 447 -3.16 -6.43 22.22
C ARG A 447 -2.60 -7.71 22.83
N PHE A 448 -1.30 -7.77 23.09
CA PHE A 448 -0.71 -8.84 23.86
C PHE A 448 -1.06 -8.70 25.34
N LYS A 449 -0.85 -7.51 25.94
CA LYS A 449 -1.16 -7.21 27.35
C LYS A 449 -2.56 -7.67 27.74
N ALA A 450 -3.58 -7.23 26.99
CA ALA A 450 -4.97 -7.59 27.25
C ALA A 450 -5.26 -9.10 27.28
N VAL A 451 -4.49 -9.93 26.56
CA VAL A 451 -4.60 -11.40 26.61
C VAL A 451 -3.71 -11.97 27.72
N ILE A 452 -2.48 -11.47 27.87
CA ILE A 452 -1.53 -11.91 28.89
C ILE A 452 -2.10 -11.68 30.29
N ASP A 453 -2.67 -10.50 30.57
CA ASP A 453 -3.26 -10.16 31.88
C ASP A 453 -4.45 -11.08 32.22
N GLU A 454 -5.29 -11.42 31.24
CA GLU A 454 -6.44 -12.32 31.41
C GLU A 454 -5.97 -13.76 31.69
N GLU A 455 -4.99 -14.26 30.94
CA GLU A 455 -4.41 -15.58 31.13
C GLU A 455 -3.56 -15.69 32.40
N LEU A 456 -2.89 -14.61 32.79
CA LEU A 456 -2.13 -14.51 34.04
C LEU A 456 -3.07 -14.55 35.25
N ALA A 457 -4.22 -13.88 35.18
CA ALA A 457 -5.25 -13.96 36.22
C ALA A 457 -5.85 -15.37 36.35
N LYS A 458 -6.08 -16.07 35.23
CA LYS A 458 -6.50 -17.49 35.23
C LYS A 458 -5.42 -18.39 35.81
N ALA A 459 -4.17 -18.21 35.39
CA ALA A 459 -3.02 -18.96 35.85
C ALA A 459 -2.77 -18.82 37.36
N ARG A 460 -2.87 -17.61 37.92
CA ARG A 460 -2.76 -17.41 39.38
C ARG A 460 -3.83 -18.20 40.14
N ARG A 461 -5.09 -18.20 39.68
CA ARG A 461 -6.18 -19.00 40.28
C ARG A 461 -5.92 -20.51 40.20
N LEU A 462 -5.31 -21.01 39.12
CA LEU A 462 -4.91 -22.42 39.04
C LEU A 462 -3.86 -22.76 40.10
N VAL A 463 -2.89 -21.86 40.35
CA VAL A 463 -1.87 -22.04 41.39
C VAL A 463 -2.44 -21.91 42.81
N GLU A 464 -3.35 -20.96 43.05
CA GLU A 464 -4.10 -20.83 44.31
C GLU A 464 -4.91 -22.09 44.63
N ASN A 465 -5.47 -22.74 43.60
CA ASN A 465 -6.15 -24.04 43.70
C ASN A 465 -5.19 -25.25 43.70
N GLY A 466 -3.88 -25.05 43.89
CA GLY A 466 -2.90 -26.12 44.09
C GLY A 466 -2.19 -26.65 42.84
N THR A 467 -2.39 -26.05 41.66
CA THR A 467 -1.66 -26.43 40.44
C THR A 467 -0.21 -25.95 40.52
N PRO A 468 0.82 -26.81 40.42
CA PRO A 468 2.20 -26.36 40.37
C PRO A 468 2.44 -25.43 39.18
N ARG A 469 3.24 -24.36 39.33
CA ARG A 469 3.50 -23.36 38.27
C ARG A 469 3.93 -24.00 36.94
N SER A 470 4.86 -24.97 36.99
CA SER A 470 5.33 -25.76 35.83
C SER A 470 4.27 -26.68 35.19
N ARG A 471 3.09 -26.82 35.79
CA ARG A 471 1.94 -27.55 35.24
C ARG A 471 0.82 -26.65 34.73
N VAL A 472 0.87 -25.34 34.98
CA VAL A 472 -0.18 -24.38 34.60
C VAL A 472 -0.46 -24.43 33.09
N TYR A 473 0.54 -24.24 32.23
CA TYR A 473 0.34 -24.26 30.78
C TYR A 473 -0.31 -25.56 30.31
N ALA A 474 0.23 -26.71 30.74
CA ALA A 474 -0.26 -28.03 30.39
C ALA A 474 -1.68 -28.31 30.90
N ALA A 475 -2.09 -27.69 32.02
CA ALA A 475 -3.46 -27.75 32.52
C ALA A 475 -4.40 -26.84 31.70
N THR A 476 -3.99 -25.60 31.41
CA THR A 476 -4.80 -24.65 30.63
C THR A 476 -5.10 -25.16 29.22
N ILE A 477 -4.15 -25.80 28.55
CA ILE A 477 -4.34 -26.33 27.18
C ILE A 477 -4.85 -27.77 27.12
N ALA A 478 -5.10 -28.45 28.25
CA ALA A 478 -5.36 -29.90 28.30
C ALA A 478 -6.54 -30.32 27.41
N ASP A 479 -7.68 -29.66 27.58
CA ASP A 479 -8.92 -29.84 26.83
C ASP A 479 -9.03 -28.87 25.63
N GLY A 480 -7.90 -28.28 25.22
CA GLY A 480 -7.83 -27.30 24.14
C GLY A 480 -8.15 -27.89 22.76
N ALA A 481 -8.58 -27.03 21.84
CA ALA A 481 -8.92 -27.43 20.50
C ALA A 481 -7.69 -27.79 19.63
N THR A 482 -7.78 -28.91 18.92
CA THR A 482 -6.75 -29.42 17.99
C THR A 482 -6.98 -29.01 16.53
N SER A 483 -8.01 -28.22 16.24
CA SER A 483 -8.38 -27.73 14.91
C SER A 483 -8.98 -26.31 15.00
N PRO A 484 -9.11 -25.55 13.88
CA PRO A 484 -9.52 -24.14 13.91
C PRO A 484 -10.92 -23.95 14.51
N GLN A 485 -11.03 -23.20 15.61
CA GLN A 485 -12.29 -22.95 16.30
C GLN A 485 -12.98 -21.69 15.80
N PHE A 486 -14.31 -21.74 15.84
CA PHE A 486 -15.15 -20.98 14.96
C PHE A 486 -16.52 -20.78 15.59
N VAL A 487 -16.89 -19.53 15.90
CA VAL A 487 -18.20 -19.19 16.48
C VAL A 487 -19.30 -19.59 15.50
N GLY A 488 -20.39 -20.17 16.01
CA GLY A 488 -21.55 -20.57 15.23
C GLY A 488 -22.84 -20.51 16.05
N GLY A 489 -23.95 -20.22 15.38
CA GLY A 489 -25.24 -19.96 16.03
C GLY A 489 -25.43 -18.49 16.42
N ASP A 490 -26.65 -18.18 16.88
CA ASP A 490 -27.14 -16.81 17.06
C ASP A 490 -26.56 -16.08 18.29
N ASP A 491 -25.81 -16.78 19.15
CA ASP A 491 -25.05 -16.21 20.28
C ASP A 491 -23.74 -15.52 19.84
N ALA A 492 -23.45 -15.43 18.54
CA ALA A 492 -22.30 -14.69 18.05
C ALA A 492 -22.45 -13.18 18.37
N PRO A 493 -21.56 -12.57 19.18
CA PRO A 493 -21.59 -11.12 19.39
C PRO A 493 -21.38 -10.46 18.03
N ALA A 494 -22.34 -9.62 17.62
CA ALA A 494 -22.53 -9.17 16.24
C ALA A 494 -21.18 -8.83 15.56
N ALA A 495 -20.84 -9.62 14.54
CA ALA A 495 -19.50 -9.64 13.94
C ALA A 495 -19.12 -8.24 13.44
N GLN A 496 -18.34 -7.51 14.25
CA GLN A 496 -18.04 -6.10 14.02
C GLN A 496 -17.39 -5.95 12.64
N PRO A 497 -18.04 -5.25 11.69
CA PRO A 497 -17.71 -5.42 10.29
C PRO A 497 -16.32 -4.82 10.01
N ASN A 498 -15.50 -5.53 9.23
CA ASN A 498 -14.18 -5.07 8.74
C ASN A 498 -14.27 -3.90 7.74
N ARG A 499 -15.42 -3.24 7.68
CA ARG A 499 -15.75 -1.99 7.04
C ARG A 499 -16.74 -1.33 7.99
N PRO A 500 -16.56 -0.07 8.42
CA PRO A 500 -17.58 0.64 9.18
C PRO A 500 -18.94 0.52 8.49
N ASP A 501 -20.00 0.36 9.29
CA ASP A 501 -21.37 0.44 8.76
C ASP A 501 -21.52 1.80 8.05
N PRO A 502 -21.83 1.82 6.74
CA PRO A 502 -21.88 3.07 5.97
C PRO A 502 -22.95 4.04 6.47
N ASP A 503 -23.96 3.55 7.20
CA ASP A 503 -25.03 4.33 7.79
C ASP A 503 -24.78 4.66 9.28
N GLN A 504 -23.78 4.06 9.93
CA GLN A 504 -23.39 4.44 11.29
C GLN A 504 -22.90 5.89 11.33
N ARG A 505 -23.50 6.69 12.22
CA ARG A 505 -23.01 8.00 12.63
C ARG A 505 -22.17 7.86 13.90
N TYR A 506 -21.08 8.62 13.97
CA TYR A 506 -20.27 8.78 15.17
C TYR A 506 -20.38 10.21 15.68
N GLU A 507 -20.89 10.38 16.91
CA GLU A 507 -21.01 11.68 17.57
C GLU A 507 -19.67 12.15 18.13
N ILE A 508 -18.78 12.57 17.23
CA ILE A 508 -17.47 13.13 17.57
C ILE A 508 -17.60 14.65 17.65
N ALA A 509 -17.45 15.22 18.85
CA ALA A 509 -17.53 16.66 19.06
C ALA A 509 -16.39 17.42 18.34
N VAL A 510 -16.76 18.48 17.62
CA VAL A 510 -15.84 19.41 16.94
C VAL A 510 -15.23 20.37 17.98
N PRO A 511 -13.90 20.40 18.19
CA PRO A 511 -13.29 21.29 19.16
C PRO A 511 -13.41 22.76 18.71
N ARG A 512 -13.81 23.65 19.63
CA ARG A 512 -13.99 25.10 19.33
C ARG A 512 -12.73 25.77 18.76
N ASN A 513 -11.56 25.27 19.16
CA ASN A 513 -10.23 25.76 18.80
C ASN A 513 -9.43 24.68 18.03
N ALA A 514 -10.08 23.94 17.13
CA ALA A 514 -9.38 23.10 16.16
C ALA A 514 -8.99 23.91 14.90
N PRO A 515 -7.81 23.65 14.29
CA PRO A 515 -7.48 24.19 12.98
C PRO A 515 -8.51 23.76 11.94
N SER A 516 -8.84 24.65 11.00
CA SER A 516 -9.87 24.37 9.99
C SER A 516 -9.72 25.16 8.70
N LEU A 517 -10.24 24.63 7.60
CA LEU A 517 -10.48 25.32 6.31
C LEU A 517 -11.98 25.36 6.05
N GLY A 518 -12.45 26.37 5.32
CA GLY A 518 -13.88 26.58 5.05
C GLY A 518 -14.63 27.34 6.15
N GLY A 519 -15.89 27.71 5.86
CA GLY A 519 -16.70 28.59 6.69
C GLY A 519 -17.21 27.94 7.98
N ARG A 520 -17.33 28.72 9.07
CA ARG A 520 -17.90 28.21 10.35
C ARG A 520 -19.35 27.72 10.24
N ASN A 521 -20.07 28.17 9.22
CA ASN A 521 -21.48 27.85 8.96
C ASN A 521 -21.64 26.86 7.78
N ALA A 522 -20.56 26.20 7.34
CA ALA A 522 -20.62 25.17 6.31
C ALA A 522 -21.61 24.05 6.68
N ARG A 523 -22.36 23.58 5.68
CA ARG A 523 -23.42 22.56 5.85
C ARG A 523 -22.84 21.17 6.14
N VAL A 524 -21.63 20.90 5.64
CA VAL A 524 -20.89 19.67 5.89
C VAL A 524 -19.59 19.98 6.63
N VAL A 525 -19.43 19.38 7.81
CA VAL A 525 -18.19 19.39 8.57
C VAL A 525 -17.48 18.05 8.39
N ILE A 526 -16.24 18.10 7.93
CA ILE A 526 -15.36 16.95 7.73
C ILE A 526 -14.29 17.00 8.81
N GLN A 527 -14.34 16.08 9.77
CA GLN A 527 -13.29 15.94 10.78
C GLN A 527 -12.24 14.95 10.30
N GLU A 528 -11.07 15.45 9.92
CA GLU A 528 -9.92 14.64 9.51
C GLU A 528 -9.08 14.27 10.74
N PHE A 529 -8.93 12.96 11.00
CA PHE A 529 -8.01 12.40 11.97
C PHE A 529 -6.77 11.88 11.26
N SER A 530 -5.63 12.54 11.52
CA SER A 530 -4.46 12.47 10.64
C SER A 530 -3.14 12.53 11.41
N ASP A 531 -2.04 12.25 10.71
CA ASP A 531 -0.72 11.96 11.27
C ASP A 531 0.38 12.43 10.31
N PHE A 532 1.21 13.37 10.77
CA PHE A 532 2.24 14.01 9.94
C PHE A 532 3.39 13.07 9.50
N GLN A 533 3.61 11.91 10.12
CA GLN A 533 4.54 10.89 9.60
C GLN A 533 3.87 9.84 8.72
N CYS A 534 2.54 9.72 8.74
CA CYS A 534 1.83 8.68 8.01
C CYS A 534 1.84 8.95 6.48
N PRO A 535 2.43 8.08 5.65
CA PRO A 535 2.51 8.25 4.18
C PRO A 535 1.20 7.93 3.45
N PHE A 536 0.11 7.69 4.19
CA PHE A 536 -1.25 7.72 3.67
C PHE A 536 -1.94 9.05 3.96
N CYS A 537 -1.52 9.80 4.99
CA CYS A 537 -2.10 11.11 5.30
C CYS A 537 -1.70 12.12 4.21
N GLY A 538 -0.41 12.37 3.99
CA GLY A 538 0.05 13.28 2.93
C GLY A 538 -0.39 12.88 1.51
N ARG A 539 -0.79 11.63 1.29
CA ARG A 539 -1.36 11.15 0.00
C ARG A 539 -2.78 11.66 -0.25
N VAL A 540 -3.52 12.04 0.80
CA VAL A 540 -4.92 12.47 0.68
C VAL A 540 -5.05 13.95 0.35
N ASN A 541 -4.00 14.75 0.57
CA ASN A 541 -4.04 16.21 0.43
C ASN A 541 -4.61 16.65 -0.95
N PRO A 542 -4.18 16.12 -2.11
CA PRO A 542 -4.75 16.48 -3.42
C PRO A 542 -6.22 16.09 -3.61
N THR A 543 -6.75 15.19 -2.78
CA THR A 543 -8.19 14.88 -2.72
C THR A 543 -8.95 15.85 -1.82
N ILE A 544 -8.33 16.36 -0.74
CA ILE A 544 -8.93 17.38 0.14
C ILE A 544 -8.89 18.76 -0.50
N GLU A 545 -7.82 19.09 -1.22
CA GLU A 545 -7.72 20.26 -2.12
C GLU A 545 -8.89 20.26 -3.12
N ARG A 546 -9.06 19.18 -3.89
CA ARG A 546 -10.19 19.07 -4.84
C ARG A 546 -11.57 19.09 -4.17
N VAL A 547 -11.70 18.63 -2.92
CA VAL A 547 -12.94 18.78 -2.14
C VAL A 547 -13.22 20.24 -1.80
N LEU A 548 -12.20 21.04 -1.47
CA LEU A 548 -12.35 22.47 -1.23
C LEU A 548 -12.63 23.24 -2.53
N GLU A 549 -12.04 22.84 -3.65
CA GLU A 549 -12.33 23.40 -4.98
C GLU A 549 -13.78 23.17 -5.41
N GLU A 550 -14.29 21.93 -5.32
CA GLU A 550 -15.63 21.58 -5.79
C GLU A 550 -16.74 22.12 -4.87
N TYR A 551 -16.56 22.07 -3.55
CA TYR A 551 -17.62 22.40 -2.59
C TYR A 551 -17.53 23.78 -1.95
N GLY A 552 -16.38 24.47 -2.04
CA GLY A 552 -16.21 25.84 -1.58
C GLY A 552 -16.65 26.08 -0.12
N ASP A 553 -17.63 26.96 0.07
CA ASP A 553 -18.15 27.36 1.39
C ASP A 553 -19.10 26.34 2.03
N GLN A 554 -19.57 25.34 1.26
CA GLN A 554 -20.49 24.31 1.73
C GLN A 554 -19.83 23.29 2.66
N VAL A 555 -18.49 23.15 2.57
CA VAL A 555 -17.66 22.23 3.34
C VAL A 555 -16.73 22.98 4.29
N ARG A 556 -16.54 22.42 5.50
CA ARG A 556 -15.49 22.83 6.42
C ARG A 556 -14.65 21.63 6.83
N ILE A 557 -13.37 21.64 6.49
CA ILE A 557 -12.38 20.68 7.01
C ILE A 557 -11.97 21.11 8.42
N VAL A 558 -11.91 20.16 9.34
CA VAL A 558 -11.43 20.36 10.72
C VAL A 558 -10.32 19.34 10.99
N TRP A 559 -9.13 19.84 11.29
CA TRP A 559 -7.99 19.00 11.66
C TRP A 559 -8.15 18.43 13.06
N ARG A 560 -7.89 17.13 13.21
CA ARG A 560 -7.81 16.40 14.48
C ARG A 560 -6.52 15.58 14.50
N ASP A 561 -5.77 15.66 15.60
CA ASP A 561 -4.52 14.91 15.71
C ASP A 561 -4.78 13.44 16.05
N TYR A 562 -4.12 12.52 15.35
CA TYR A 562 -4.13 11.09 15.65
C TYR A 562 -2.76 10.43 15.40
N PRO A 563 -1.69 10.89 16.08
CA PRO A 563 -0.34 10.33 15.90
C PRO A 563 -0.31 8.84 16.28
N LEU A 564 0.10 7.99 15.35
CA LEU A 564 0.16 6.55 15.57
C LEU A 564 1.36 6.19 16.46
N PRO A 565 1.24 5.23 17.40
CA PRO A 565 2.27 4.96 18.42
C PRO A 565 3.60 4.41 17.86
N PHE A 566 3.63 4.00 16.59
CA PHE A 566 4.84 3.57 15.89
C PHE A 566 5.50 4.70 15.06
N HIS A 567 4.95 5.92 15.09
CA HIS A 567 5.52 7.11 14.46
C HIS A 567 6.09 8.05 15.54
N GLN A 568 7.36 7.82 15.91
CA GLN A 568 8.02 8.50 17.04
C GLN A 568 8.05 10.04 16.96
N GLN A 569 7.98 10.62 15.76
CA GLN A 569 7.97 12.08 15.57
C GLN A 569 6.56 12.64 15.30
N ALA A 570 5.53 11.81 15.10
CA ALA A 570 4.18 12.28 14.79
C ALA A 570 3.56 13.08 15.95
N HIS A 571 3.74 12.62 17.19
CA HIS A 571 3.22 13.33 18.36
C HIS A 571 3.98 14.65 18.65
N PRO A 572 5.34 14.72 18.55
CA PRO A 572 6.06 16.00 18.50
C PRO A 572 5.59 16.94 17.38
N ALA A 573 5.38 16.44 16.15
CA ALA A 573 4.93 17.23 15.02
C ALA A 573 3.50 17.80 15.22
N ALA A 574 2.58 17.00 15.78
CA ALA A 574 1.25 17.44 16.17
C ALA A 574 1.30 18.58 17.22
N GLN A 575 2.14 18.43 18.25
CA GLN A 575 2.33 19.48 19.26
C GLN A 575 2.93 20.76 18.66
N ALA A 576 3.88 20.63 17.73
CA ALA A 576 4.46 21.76 17.01
C ALA A 576 3.42 22.49 16.16
N ALA A 577 2.58 21.76 15.43
CA ALA A 577 1.52 22.33 14.61
C ALA A 577 0.46 23.05 15.47
N ARG A 578 0.09 22.48 16.63
CA ARG A 578 -0.79 23.15 17.61
C ARG A 578 -0.20 24.44 18.17
N GLU A 579 1.12 24.52 18.34
CA GLU A 579 1.78 25.75 18.76
C GLU A 579 1.82 26.81 17.66
N VAL A 580 2.08 26.43 16.41
CA VAL A 580 1.95 27.34 15.25
C VAL A 580 0.51 27.84 15.12
N PHE A 581 -0.49 26.97 15.29
CA PHE A 581 -1.90 27.37 15.35
C PHE A 581 -2.20 28.33 16.50
N ARG A 582 -1.66 28.10 17.71
CA ARG A 582 -1.83 28.99 18.87
C ARG A 582 -1.30 30.39 18.60
N GLN A 583 -0.19 30.50 17.87
CA GLN A 583 0.45 31.79 17.57
C GLN A 583 -0.07 32.48 16.31
N GLY A 584 -0.53 31.73 15.30
CA GLY A 584 -0.85 32.25 13.97
C GLY A 584 -2.23 31.88 13.40
N GLY A 585 -3.05 31.15 14.15
CA GLY A 585 -4.36 30.70 13.68
C GLY A 585 -4.30 29.73 12.50
N ASN A 586 -5.40 29.65 11.73
CA ASN A 586 -5.53 28.73 10.60
C ASN A 586 -4.44 28.95 9.53
N GLU A 587 -4.20 30.21 9.13
CA GLU A 587 -3.26 30.57 8.05
C GLU A 587 -1.87 29.94 8.25
N LYS A 588 -1.26 30.17 9.42
CA LYS A 588 0.06 29.62 9.72
C LYS A 588 0.02 28.11 9.99
N PHE A 589 -1.07 27.59 10.56
CA PHE A 589 -1.22 26.15 10.73
C PHE A 589 -1.19 25.43 9.39
N TRP A 590 -1.93 25.90 8.38
CA TRP A 590 -2.02 25.22 7.09
C TRP A 590 -0.71 25.30 6.29
N ALA A 591 -0.02 26.44 6.32
CA ALA A 591 1.34 26.57 5.79
C ALA A 591 2.33 25.60 6.48
N TYR A 592 2.26 25.46 7.81
CA TYR A 592 3.11 24.53 8.55
C TYR A 592 2.75 23.07 8.29
N HIS A 593 1.45 22.75 8.21
CA HIS A 593 0.92 21.43 7.85
C HIS A 593 1.41 20.97 6.48
N GLU A 594 1.37 21.85 5.47
CA GLU A 594 1.92 21.61 4.14
C GLU A 594 3.40 21.24 4.23
N MET A 595 4.21 22.07 4.90
CA MET A 595 5.64 21.80 5.10
C MET A 595 5.91 20.48 5.85
N LEU A 596 5.10 20.12 6.84
CA LEU A 596 5.22 18.81 7.52
C LEU A 596 4.91 17.64 6.58
N PHE A 597 3.96 17.81 5.64
CA PHE A 597 3.60 16.77 4.67
C PHE A 597 4.52 16.69 3.46
N GLU A 598 5.16 17.78 3.04
CA GLU A 598 6.32 17.74 2.14
C GLU A 598 7.48 16.94 2.77
N ASN A 599 7.69 17.11 4.09
CA ASN A 599 8.90 16.67 4.78
C ASN A 599 8.69 15.52 5.78
N GLN A 600 7.70 14.63 5.58
CA GLN A 600 7.31 13.57 6.55
C GLN A 600 8.45 12.69 7.10
N ARG A 601 9.55 12.55 6.34
CA ARG A 601 10.74 11.76 6.72
C ARG A 601 11.74 12.51 7.60
N ALA A 602 11.60 13.83 7.71
CA ALA A 602 12.53 14.74 8.38
C ALA A 602 11.83 15.52 9.51
N LEU A 603 10.97 14.88 10.31
CA LEU A 603 10.23 15.55 11.39
C LEU A 603 10.95 15.57 12.75
N SER A 604 12.29 15.60 12.75
CA SER A 604 13.06 15.76 13.99
C SER A 604 12.86 17.15 14.61
N ARG A 605 13.11 17.30 15.92
CA ARG A 605 12.95 18.56 16.67
C ARG A 605 13.58 19.79 15.98
N GLU A 606 14.79 19.64 15.45
CA GLU A 606 15.51 20.68 14.69
C GLU A 606 14.77 21.10 13.41
N ASN A 607 14.24 20.13 12.65
CA ASN A 607 13.47 20.41 11.45
C ASN A 607 12.11 21.05 11.78
N LEU A 608 11.42 20.59 12.83
CA LEU A 608 10.17 21.21 13.30
C LEU A 608 10.38 22.69 13.65
N GLU A 609 11.50 23.04 14.29
CA GLU A 609 11.87 24.44 14.54
C GLU A 609 12.19 25.21 13.25
N SER A 610 12.99 24.63 12.34
CA SER A 610 13.33 25.24 11.05
C SER A 610 12.10 25.52 10.18
N TYR A 611 11.11 24.63 10.19
CA TYR A 611 9.85 24.80 9.47
C TYR A 611 8.99 25.92 10.10
N ALA A 612 9.00 26.06 11.43
CA ALA A 612 8.27 27.13 12.12
C ALA A 612 8.93 28.51 11.90
N GLU A 613 10.26 28.55 11.80
CA GLU A 613 11.02 29.74 11.39
C GLU A 613 10.72 30.12 9.93
N ARG A 614 10.60 29.15 9.02
CA ARG A 614 10.20 29.36 7.60
C ARG A 614 8.76 29.84 7.41
N VAL A 615 7.80 29.38 8.22
CA VAL A 615 6.40 29.89 8.21
C VAL A 615 6.33 31.34 8.68
N GLY A 616 7.28 31.79 9.50
CA GLY A 616 7.53 33.20 9.77
C GLY A 616 6.58 33.83 10.79
N GLY A 617 7.11 34.80 11.55
CA GLY A 617 6.36 35.47 12.62
C GLY A 617 5.82 34.51 13.69
N ILE A 618 6.59 33.45 13.98
CA ILE A 618 6.43 32.57 15.14
C ILE A 618 7.46 33.01 16.18
N ASN A 619 7.03 33.23 17.42
CA ASN A 619 7.92 33.43 18.55
C ASN A 619 8.59 32.09 18.91
N MET A 620 9.80 31.92 18.41
CA MET A 620 10.54 30.66 18.56
C MET A 620 10.96 30.35 20.00
N ALA A 621 11.06 31.34 20.88
CA ALA A 621 11.29 31.09 22.30
C ALA A 621 10.05 30.46 22.97
N GLN A 622 8.85 30.91 22.60
CA GLN A 622 7.60 30.26 23.01
C GLN A 622 7.41 28.89 22.35
N PHE A 623 7.78 28.75 21.06
CA PHE A 623 7.68 27.48 20.35
C PHE A 623 8.56 26.39 20.96
N ARG A 624 9.84 26.72 21.22
CA ARG A 624 10.80 25.84 21.91
C ARG A 624 10.24 25.41 23.26
N ALA A 625 9.86 26.37 24.11
CA ALA A 625 9.29 26.11 25.42
C ALA A 625 7.99 25.29 25.38
N ALA A 626 7.13 25.47 24.38
CA ALA A 626 5.90 24.70 24.22
C ALA A 626 6.16 23.22 23.89
N LEU A 627 7.21 22.93 23.11
CA LEU A 627 7.66 21.56 22.85
C LEU A 627 8.43 20.97 24.03
N ASP A 628 9.29 21.75 24.69
CA ASP A 628 10.09 21.30 25.85
C ASP A 628 9.21 20.92 27.05
N ASN A 629 8.04 21.55 27.21
CA ASN A 629 7.09 21.31 28.29
C ASN A 629 5.83 20.53 27.84
N GLU A 630 5.85 19.91 26.65
CA GLU A 630 4.72 19.17 26.06
C GLU A 630 3.35 19.89 26.15
N THR A 631 3.34 21.21 25.93
CA THR A 631 2.21 22.10 26.27
C THR A 631 0.91 21.75 25.54
N HIS A 632 1.02 21.12 24.36
CA HIS A 632 -0.14 20.73 23.54
C HIS A 632 -0.53 19.26 23.65
N LYS A 633 0.24 18.45 24.40
CA LYS A 633 0.01 17.00 24.52
C LYS A 633 -1.41 16.66 24.95
N ALA A 634 -1.96 17.36 25.94
CA ALA A 634 -3.33 17.14 26.39
C ALA A 634 -4.39 17.36 25.30
N ALA A 635 -4.15 18.24 24.33
CA ALA A 635 -5.06 18.47 23.19
C ALA A 635 -4.92 17.37 22.12
N VAL A 636 -3.69 16.92 21.85
CA VAL A 636 -3.39 15.79 20.95
C VAL A 636 -3.99 14.48 21.51
N ASP A 637 -3.81 14.22 22.81
CA ASP A 637 -4.37 13.06 23.50
C ASP A 637 -5.92 13.09 23.55
N ALA A 638 -6.52 14.29 23.67
CA ALA A 638 -7.98 14.47 23.66
C ALA A 638 -8.62 14.21 22.28
N ASP A 639 -7.94 14.55 21.18
CA ASP A 639 -8.41 14.19 19.84
C ASP A 639 -8.38 12.67 19.64
N MET A 640 -7.30 11.99 20.07
CA MET A 640 -7.26 10.54 20.11
C MET A 640 -8.30 9.92 21.06
N ALA A 641 -8.68 10.60 22.14
CA ALA A 641 -9.71 10.15 23.07
C ALA A 641 -11.11 10.23 22.49
N ALA A 642 -11.48 11.34 21.84
CA ALA A 642 -12.81 11.54 21.25
C ALA A 642 -13.23 10.43 20.28
N VAL A 643 -12.27 9.87 19.52
CA VAL A 643 -12.49 8.70 18.65
C VAL A 643 -12.87 7.45 19.45
N ARG A 644 -12.13 7.18 20.54
CA ARG A 644 -12.34 6.01 21.41
C ARG A 644 -13.67 6.12 22.17
N GLU A 645 -13.99 7.32 22.65
CA GLU A 645 -15.22 7.65 23.38
C GLU A 645 -16.46 7.52 22.49
N ALA A 646 -16.38 7.96 21.23
CA ALA A 646 -17.43 7.71 20.22
C ALA A 646 -17.51 6.24 19.75
N GLY A 647 -16.73 5.32 20.31
CA GLY A 647 -16.70 3.90 19.95
C GLY A 647 -16.11 3.61 18.55
N ALA A 648 -15.52 4.60 17.89
CA ALA A 648 -14.97 4.46 16.56
C ALA A 648 -13.63 3.70 16.56
N ARG A 649 -13.33 3.00 15.46
CA ARG A 649 -12.07 2.27 15.26
C ARG A 649 -11.45 2.65 13.92
N ILE A 650 -10.49 3.56 13.97
CA ILE A 650 -9.86 4.16 12.79
C ILE A 650 -8.37 3.81 12.68
N GLY A 651 -7.82 4.05 11.50
CA GLY A 651 -6.40 4.30 11.26
C GLY A 651 -6.26 5.57 10.42
N THR A 652 -5.08 6.16 10.31
CA THR A 652 -4.92 7.46 9.63
C THR A 652 -4.61 7.34 8.14
N PRO A 653 -5.11 8.26 7.28
CA PRO A 653 -6.10 9.29 7.63
C PRO A 653 -7.51 8.66 7.75
N SER A 654 -8.40 9.28 8.51
CA SER A 654 -9.83 8.93 8.53
C SER A 654 -10.69 10.17 8.72
N PHE A 655 -11.86 10.18 8.08
CA PHE A 655 -12.70 11.36 7.95
C PHE A 655 -14.10 11.07 8.46
N PHE A 656 -14.63 11.95 9.31
CA PHE A 656 -16.02 11.90 9.74
C PHE A 656 -16.77 13.07 9.09
N ILE A 657 -17.52 12.76 8.04
CA ILE A 657 -18.28 13.70 7.20
C ILE A 657 -19.70 13.75 7.76
N ASN A 658 -20.05 14.81 8.51
CA ASN A 658 -21.25 14.87 9.35
C ASN A 658 -21.47 13.58 10.17
N GLY A 659 -20.37 13.02 10.72
CA GLY A 659 -20.36 11.78 11.50
C GLY A 659 -20.29 10.47 10.70
N ARG A 660 -20.44 10.47 9.37
CA ARG A 660 -20.25 9.27 8.51
C ARG A 660 -18.75 9.01 8.31
N LEU A 661 -18.27 7.80 8.62
CA LEU A 661 -16.84 7.46 8.57
C LEU A 661 -16.38 7.03 7.16
N VAL A 662 -15.50 7.84 6.55
CA VAL A 662 -14.70 7.50 5.37
C VAL A 662 -13.27 7.19 5.84
N GLN A 663 -12.86 5.93 5.77
CA GLN A 663 -11.61 5.44 6.33
C GLN A 663 -10.50 5.29 5.28
N GLY A 664 -9.30 5.80 5.58
CA GLY A 664 -8.12 5.76 4.72
C GLY A 664 -8.09 6.84 3.64
N ALA A 665 -6.97 6.93 2.91
CA ALA A 665 -6.80 7.82 1.76
C ALA A 665 -7.61 7.31 0.55
N GLN A 666 -8.89 7.66 0.53
CA GLN A 666 -9.82 7.34 -0.56
C GLN A 666 -9.71 8.34 -1.72
N PRO A 667 -10.09 7.98 -2.96
CA PRO A 667 -10.17 8.93 -4.06
C PRO A 667 -11.33 9.91 -3.88
N PHE A 668 -11.25 11.08 -4.53
CA PHE A 668 -12.28 12.13 -4.52
C PHE A 668 -13.72 11.61 -4.65
N GLU A 669 -13.99 10.68 -5.57
CA GLU A 669 -15.33 10.10 -5.76
C GLU A 669 -15.96 9.47 -4.49
N ALA A 670 -15.13 9.02 -3.53
CA ALA A 670 -15.61 8.50 -2.25
C ALA A 670 -15.99 9.62 -1.27
N PHE A 671 -15.24 10.72 -1.27
CA PHE A 671 -15.62 11.94 -0.56
C PHE A 671 -16.87 12.55 -1.19
N LYS A 672 -16.89 12.70 -2.52
CA LYS A 672 -17.99 13.29 -3.27
C LYS A 672 -19.35 12.71 -2.85
N ARG A 673 -19.52 11.38 -2.94
CA ARG A 673 -20.77 10.70 -2.53
C ARG A 673 -21.13 10.88 -1.05
N ALA A 674 -20.13 11.02 -0.16
CA ALA A 674 -20.38 11.21 1.26
C ALA A 674 -20.74 12.68 1.60
N ILE A 675 -20.17 13.64 0.88
CA ILE A 675 -20.48 15.07 1.00
C ILE A 675 -21.83 15.37 0.35
N ASP A 676 -22.11 14.86 -0.86
CA ASP A 676 -23.40 14.98 -1.54
C ASP A 676 -24.54 14.48 -0.63
N ALA A 677 -24.40 13.27 -0.07
CA ALA A 677 -25.38 12.73 0.89
C ALA A 677 -25.50 13.57 2.17
N ALA A 678 -24.40 14.09 2.70
CA ALA A 678 -24.42 14.97 3.88
C ALA A 678 -25.00 16.37 3.59
N LEU A 679 -25.01 16.82 2.33
CA LEU A 679 -25.68 18.05 1.88
C LEU A 679 -27.18 17.80 1.68
N GLU A 680 -27.57 16.66 1.10
CA GLU A 680 -28.99 16.23 1.01
C GLU A 680 -29.61 16.10 2.42
N GLU A 681 -28.91 15.45 3.35
CA GLU A 681 -29.32 15.32 4.77
C GLU A 681 -29.37 16.66 5.53
N ALA A 682 -28.73 17.71 5.01
CA ALA A 682 -28.69 19.05 5.60
C ALA A 682 -29.51 20.09 4.79
N SER A 683 -30.50 19.63 4.02
CA SER A 683 -31.41 20.44 3.19
C SER A 683 -32.79 20.62 3.81
#